data_AF-A0A139X364-F1
#
_entry.id   AF-A0A139X364-F1
#
_cell.length_a   1.000
_cell.length_b   1.000
_cell.length_c   1.000
_cell.angle_alpha   90.00
_cell.angle_beta   90.00
_cell.angle_gamma   90.00
#
_symmetry.space_group_name_H-M   'P 1'
#
loop_
_entity.id
_entity.type
_entity.pdbx_description
1 polymer ?
#
loop_
_entity_poly.entity_id
_entity_poly.type
_entity_poly.pdbx_seq_one_letter_code
_entity_poly.pdbx_strand_id
1 'polypeptide(L)'
;MDSNVLIAHPSTTTIAIVGAGFSGSLVAAHLLKTANRPLLIELIERSHEIGKGVAYSTDTTSHLLNVSAGKMSAFPDDPGHLLRWLQYNRSELAAFLPNDLNASSFIPRQLYGLYIQSILEEAEATASSNVRLERVIDEVVAVEPQAKQAIVSLRSSRTFVADKIVLAVGNAPTPPPVSQPPASQQNDRTNNSYLRHAWSADALAELESNAPVLLIGTGLTMVDMVVALHERNHRGKINAVSRRGLFPLPHQSTKPYPAFLTPDTAPKTIRGLLRCIRSEVQTAEAQGYDWRSVIDSLRPITQQLWQQLPRVEQQRFLRHATPYWDVHRHRIAPEIGKVIQAMLDSGQLTITSGRIQDYQTASDGVAVTVRRRQTTTNWVLQVSRVVNCTGVHADYQRSPQPLIANLRDQGLIRPNDIGLGLDTAADGAVFDARDNRSTLLYTLGTPRKGNLFETIAVPELREQAQALAVTLLQSLPVRVRPVSPFSRTIKQDSNAPRPTIPQSTLLFRQFFDPESSTYTYLIADSQTKEAVLVDTVLEQVDRDLQVLDDLGLTLRYCLETHIHADHITGAGKLRQQTGCQVMVPLNSTARSADRSLVDRETLIVGTVKIEAIATPGHTDSHLAYLVNNTHLLTGDALLIRGCGRTDFQSGDAGILYDTVTQQLFTLPEETLVYPAHDYKGRNVSTIGEEKRLNPRFSVRGATRNEYRSRDQFITIMSHLGLSYPKKMNEAVPANEYCGDFMPEASLSNGKSSADADREKVELTLSTNTEIYEDYFAMYI
;
A
#
# COMPACT_ATOMS: atom_id res chain seq x y z
N MET A 1 43.25 22.07 -26.86
CA MET A 1 43.41 20.68 -26.40
C MET A 1 42.82 20.58 -25.01
N ASP A 2 41.59 20.08 -25.00
CA ASP A 2 40.91 19.26 -23.99
C ASP A 2 41.38 19.29 -22.53
N SER A 3 40.44 19.62 -21.65
CA SER A 3 39.98 18.64 -20.65
C SER A 3 38.66 19.11 -20.02
N ASN A 4 37.54 18.77 -20.67
CA ASN A 4 36.24 18.68 -19.99
C ASN A 4 36.36 17.55 -18.96
N VAL A 5 36.46 17.90 -17.69
CA VAL A 5 36.26 16.94 -16.60
C VAL A 5 34.78 16.61 -16.57
N LEU A 6 34.40 15.55 -17.29
CA LEU A 6 33.10 14.89 -17.17
C LEU A 6 32.95 14.43 -15.71
N ILE A 7 32.19 15.18 -14.93
CA ILE A 7 31.65 14.71 -13.66
C ILE A 7 30.76 13.52 -14.02
N ALA A 8 31.22 12.30 -13.77
CA ALA A 8 30.41 11.10 -13.91
C ALA A 8 29.25 11.20 -12.91
N HIS A 9 28.08 11.64 -13.40
CA HIS A 9 26.82 11.45 -12.70
C HIS A 9 26.69 9.96 -12.36
N PRO A 10 26.31 9.59 -11.13
CA PRO A 10 25.94 8.20 -10.87
C PRO A 10 24.88 7.83 -11.89
N SER A 11 25.20 6.87 -12.77
CA SER A 11 24.29 6.37 -13.81
C SER A 11 22.95 6.01 -13.16
N THR A 12 21.90 6.75 -13.50
CA THR A 12 20.55 6.52 -12.99
C THR A 12 20.13 5.09 -13.31
N THR A 13 19.62 4.38 -12.31
CA THR A 13 19.08 3.02 -12.51
C THR A 13 17.67 3.14 -13.06
N THR A 14 17.26 2.30 -14.01
CA THR A 14 15.93 2.38 -14.64
C THR A 14 15.10 1.15 -14.29
N ILE A 15 13.91 1.36 -13.73
CA ILE A 15 12.88 0.33 -13.57
C ILE A 15 11.74 0.63 -14.56
N ALA A 16 11.48 -0.29 -15.47
CA ALA A 16 10.33 -0.21 -16.36
C ALA A 16 9.12 -0.93 -15.76
N ILE A 17 7.95 -0.31 -15.79
CA ILE A 17 6.69 -0.89 -15.34
C ILE A 17 5.73 -0.92 -16.52
N VAL A 18 5.43 -2.12 -17.02
CA VAL A 18 4.57 -2.34 -18.19
C VAL A 18 3.13 -2.52 -17.75
N GLY A 19 2.32 -1.49 -17.97
CA GLY A 19 0.92 -1.37 -17.55
C GLY A 19 0.81 -0.40 -16.38
N ALA A 20 -0.02 0.64 -16.53
CA ALA A 20 -0.26 1.66 -15.52
C ALA A 20 -1.68 1.60 -14.94
N GLY A 21 -2.29 0.41 -14.92
CA GLY A 21 -3.46 0.16 -14.07
C GLY A 21 -3.10 0.18 -12.58
N PHE A 22 -4.01 -0.33 -11.75
CA PHE A 22 -3.83 -0.43 -10.29
C PHE A 22 -2.45 -0.95 -9.87
N SER A 23 -2.08 -2.14 -10.37
CA SER A 23 -0.86 -2.84 -9.95
C SER A 23 0.41 -2.05 -10.29
N GLY A 24 0.54 -1.57 -11.52
CA GLY A 24 1.73 -0.83 -11.94
C GLY A 24 1.82 0.53 -11.26
N SER A 25 0.68 1.23 -11.11
CA SER A 25 0.64 2.53 -10.45
C SER A 25 1.00 2.45 -8.96
N LEU A 26 0.56 1.40 -8.25
CA LEU A 26 0.98 1.23 -6.85
C LEU A 26 2.45 0.82 -6.71
N VAL A 27 2.98 -0.02 -7.61
CA VAL A 27 4.42 -0.30 -7.62
C VAL A 27 5.21 1.00 -7.84
N ALA A 28 4.81 1.83 -8.80
CA ALA A 28 5.43 3.13 -9.04
C ALA A 28 5.33 4.05 -7.81
N ALA A 29 4.15 4.15 -7.18
CA ALA A 29 3.95 4.96 -5.99
C ALA A 29 4.81 4.50 -4.80
N HIS A 30 4.93 3.19 -4.56
CA HIS A 30 5.81 2.66 -3.52
C HIS A 30 7.29 2.90 -3.85
N LEU A 31 7.71 2.74 -5.11
CA LEU A 31 9.08 3.07 -5.52
C LEU A 31 9.39 4.56 -5.29
N LEU A 32 8.47 5.46 -5.65
CA LEU A 32 8.62 6.90 -5.42
C LEU A 32 8.74 7.25 -3.94
N LYS A 33 7.93 6.62 -3.08
CA LYS A 33 7.93 6.85 -1.64
C LYS A 33 9.16 6.28 -0.93
N THR A 34 9.72 5.17 -1.42
CA THR A 34 10.76 4.41 -0.68
C THR A 34 12.16 4.55 -1.28
N ALA A 35 12.31 4.91 -2.56
CA ALA A 35 13.62 5.03 -3.18
C ALA A 35 14.43 6.20 -2.60
N ASN A 36 15.66 5.91 -2.17
CA ASN A 36 16.61 6.87 -1.59
C ASN A 36 17.88 7.05 -2.43
N ARG A 37 17.88 6.53 -3.67
CA ARG A 37 19.00 6.58 -4.62
C ARG A 37 18.52 7.01 -6.01
N PRO A 38 19.43 7.46 -6.91
CA PRO A 38 19.05 7.83 -8.27
C PRO A 38 18.30 6.72 -9.00
N LEU A 39 17.02 6.98 -9.30
CA LEU A 39 16.11 6.01 -9.89
C LEU A 39 15.22 6.70 -10.93
N LEU A 40 15.16 6.13 -12.12
CA LEU A 40 14.20 6.45 -13.16
C LEU A 40 13.14 5.35 -13.20
N ILE A 41 11.88 5.73 -13.06
CA ILE A 41 10.73 4.83 -13.16
C ILE A 41 10.04 5.14 -14.49
N GLU A 42 10.12 4.22 -15.44
CA GLU A 42 9.41 4.32 -16.73
C GLU A 42 8.06 3.60 -16.57
N LEU A 43 6.97 4.35 -16.41
CA LEU A 43 5.62 3.80 -16.28
C LEU A 43 4.93 3.84 -17.65
N ILE A 44 4.80 2.68 -18.28
CA ILE A 44 4.34 2.56 -19.68
C ILE A 44 2.90 2.06 -19.73
N GLU A 45 2.02 2.78 -20.41
CA GLU A 45 0.61 2.41 -20.62
C GLU A 45 0.22 2.60 -22.09
N ARG A 46 -0.49 1.61 -22.64
CA ARG A 46 -0.96 1.64 -24.03
C ARG A 46 -2.20 2.52 -24.22
N SER A 47 -2.96 2.76 -23.14
CA SER A 47 -4.08 3.71 -23.14
C SER A 47 -3.64 5.09 -22.66
N HIS A 48 -4.51 6.09 -22.83
CA HIS A 48 -4.24 7.46 -22.37
C HIS A 48 -4.48 7.66 -20.86
N GLU A 49 -5.11 6.70 -20.16
CA GLU A 49 -5.52 6.85 -18.76
C GLU A 49 -4.64 6.06 -17.78
N ILE A 50 -3.63 6.72 -17.23
CA ILE A 50 -2.75 6.19 -16.17
C ILE A 50 -3.49 6.15 -14.83
N GLY A 51 -3.25 5.13 -14.00
CA GLY A 51 -3.81 4.98 -12.65
C GLY A 51 -5.10 4.16 -12.57
N LYS A 52 -5.92 4.17 -13.63
CA LYS A 52 -7.23 3.51 -13.62
C LYS A 52 -7.15 2.06 -14.09
N GLY A 53 -6.52 1.83 -15.24
CA GLY A 53 -6.56 0.54 -15.94
C GLY A 53 -7.99 0.08 -16.26
N VAL A 54 -8.12 -1.10 -16.87
CA VAL A 54 -9.42 -1.61 -17.39
C VAL A 54 -10.52 -1.69 -16.33
N ALA A 55 -10.17 -1.98 -15.07
CA ALA A 55 -11.16 -2.18 -14.01
C ALA A 55 -11.79 -0.87 -13.50
N TYR A 56 -11.09 0.25 -13.60
CA TYR A 56 -11.50 1.54 -13.02
C TYR A 56 -11.69 2.66 -14.05
N SER A 57 -11.42 2.40 -15.34
CA SER A 57 -11.62 3.32 -16.47
C SER A 57 -13.04 3.25 -17.06
N THR A 58 -14.05 3.01 -16.22
CA THR A 58 -15.44 2.87 -16.66
C THR A 58 -16.18 4.21 -16.61
N ASP A 59 -16.92 4.55 -17.66
CA ASP A 59 -17.77 5.75 -17.70
C ASP A 59 -19.15 5.54 -17.05
N THR A 60 -19.53 4.29 -16.79
CA THR A 60 -20.79 3.95 -16.11
C THR A 60 -20.67 4.21 -14.62
N THR A 61 -21.44 5.17 -14.12
CA THR A 61 -21.40 5.64 -12.72
C THR A 61 -21.91 4.58 -11.75
N SER A 62 -22.82 3.71 -12.21
CA SER A 62 -23.40 2.62 -11.44
C SER A 62 -22.49 1.39 -11.33
N HIS A 63 -21.33 1.38 -11.97
CA HIS A 63 -20.35 0.31 -11.77
C HIS A 63 -19.67 0.47 -10.40
N LEU A 64 -20.25 -0.18 -9.40
CA LEU A 64 -19.71 -0.15 -8.04
C LEU A 64 -18.55 -1.13 -7.85
N LEU A 65 -17.73 -0.85 -6.85
CA LEU A 65 -16.78 -1.81 -6.31
C LEU A 65 -17.52 -3.04 -5.76
N ASN A 66 -16.90 -4.21 -5.88
CA ASN A 66 -17.44 -5.46 -5.33
C ASN A 66 -16.99 -5.72 -3.88
N VAL A 67 -16.29 -4.76 -3.29
CA VAL A 67 -15.75 -4.80 -1.93
C VAL A 67 -16.03 -3.43 -1.30
N SER A 68 -16.38 -3.43 -0.01
CA SER A 68 -16.72 -2.21 0.70
C SER A 68 -15.50 -1.28 0.87
N ALA A 69 -15.75 0.02 0.97
CA ALA A 69 -14.71 1.05 1.03
C ALA A 69 -13.67 0.81 2.14
N GLY A 70 -14.09 0.34 3.33
CA GLY A 70 -13.19 0.04 4.44
C GLY A 70 -12.18 -1.09 4.18
N LYS A 71 -12.39 -1.91 3.14
CA LYS A 71 -11.48 -2.98 2.72
C LYS A 71 -10.75 -2.66 1.41
N MET A 72 -10.84 -1.43 0.93
CA MET A 72 -10.36 -1.01 -0.38
C MET A 72 -9.21 0.01 -0.33
N SER A 73 -8.63 0.26 0.85
CA SER A 73 -7.41 1.10 0.92
C SER A 73 -6.30 0.54 0.02
N ALA A 74 -5.59 1.44 -0.65
CA ALA A 74 -4.41 1.11 -1.45
C ALA A 74 -3.20 0.72 -0.58
N PHE A 75 -3.26 0.97 0.73
CA PHE A 75 -2.16 0.71 1.67
C PHE A 75 -2.59 -0.38 2.68
N PRO A 76 -1.80 -1.45 2.84
CA PRO A 76 -2.12 -2.53 3.77
C PRO A 76 -2.02 -2.10 5.25
N ASP A 77 -1.08 -1.21 5.55
CA ASP A 77 -0.78 -0.61 6.85
C ASP A 77 -1.71 0.54 7.24
N ASP A 78 -2.47 1.09 6.29
CA ASP A 78 -3.43 2.17 6.53
C ASP A 78 -4.82 1.83 5.95
N PRO A 79 -5.61 0.99 6.64
CA PRO A 79 -6.92 0.56 6.15
C PRO A 79 -7.93 1.71 6.02
N GLY A 80 -7.73 2.82 6.74
CA GLY A 80 -8.61 3.99 6.72
C GLY A 80 -8.35 4.98 5.58
N HIS A 81 -7.28 4.81 4.81
CA HIS A 81 -6.83 5.82 3.84
C HIS A 81 -7.89 6.20 2.81
N LEU A 82 -8.59 5.22 2.21
CA LEU A 82 -9.62 5.51 1.21
C LEU A 82 -10.78 6.31 1.82
N LEU A 83 -11.22 5.97 3.04
CA LEU A 83 -12.33 6.67 3.69
C LEU A 83 -11.98 8.13 3.97
N ARG A 84 -10.77 8.39 4.48
CA ARG A 84 -10.29 9.75 4.71
C ARG A 84 -10.17 10.53 3.40
N TRP A 85 -9.72 9.90 2.32
CA TRP A 85 -9.67 10.53 1.00
C TRP A 85 -11.07 10.88 0.47
N LEU A 86 -12.04 9.98 0.59
CA LEU A 86 -13.42 10.24 0.17
C LEU A 86 -14.08 11.35 0.99
N GLN A 87 -13.79 11.41 2.30
CA GLN A 87 -14.27 12.46 3.19
C GLN A 87 -13.64 13.81 2.86
N TYR A 88 -12.34 13.83 2.59
CA TYR A 88 -11.60 15.04 2.24
C TYR A 88 -12.12 15.67 0.94
N ASN A 89 -12.42 14.85 -0.07
CA ASN A 89 -12.91 15.29 -1.38
C ASN A 89 -14.46 15.28 -1.46
N ARG A 90 -15.16 15.24 -0.33
CA ARG A 90 -16.62 14.99 -0.32
C ARG A 90 -17.39 16.07 -1.07
N SER A 91 -16.96 17.32 -0.98
CA SER A 91 -17.57 18.45 -1.69
C SER A 91 -17.50 18.29 -3.21
N GLU A 92 -16.34 17.90 -3.76
CA GLU A 92 -16.20 17.69 -5.21
C GLU A 92 -16.92 16.42 -5.68
N LEU A 93 -17.02 15.41 -4.81
CA LEU A 93 -17.56 14.09 -5.14
C LEU A 93 -19.03 13.89 -4.76
N ALA A 94 -19.72 14.93 -4.28
CA ALA A 94 -21.07 14.85 -3.73
C ALA A 94 -22.08 14.19 -4.69
N ALA A 95 -21.93 14.38 -6.00
CA ALA A 95 -22.80 13.79 -7.02
C ALA A 95 -22.72 12.25 -7.12
N PHE A 96 -21.65 11.65 -6.60
CA PHE A 96 -21.37 10.21 -6.74
C PHE A 96 -21.39 9.45 -5.41
N LEU A 97 -21.42 10.16 -4.28
CA LEU A 97 -21.31 9.58 -2.96
C LEU A 97 -22.68 9.44 -2.29
N PRO A 98 -22.95 8.34 -1.58
CA PRO A 98 -24.13 8.25 -0.74
C PRO A 98 -24.04 9.27 0.41
N ASN A 99 -25.20 9.75 0.87
CA ASN A 99 -25.30 10.64 2.02
C ASN A 99 -24.64 10.01 3.27
N ASP A 100 -24.87 8.72 3.51
CA ASP A 100 -24.32 8.00 4.66
C ASP A 100 -23.04 7.21 4.32
N LEU A 101 -22.03 7.88 3.78
CA LEU A 101 -20.73 7.26 3.46
C LEU A 101 -20.06 6.69 4.72
N ASN A 102 -19.76 5.38 4.71
CA ASN A 102 -19.07 4.67 5.78
C ASN A 102 -18.24 3.48 5.25
N ALA A 103 -17.57 2.76 6.15
CA ALA A 103 -16.69 1.63 5.79
C ALA A 103 -17.38 0.47 5.05
N SER A 104 -18.70 0.35 5.19
CA SER A 104 -19.52 -0.67 4.54
C SER A 104 -20.10 -0.22 3.20
N SER A 105 -19.92 1.05 2.81
CA SER A 105 -20.40 1.58 1.54
C SER A 105 -19.67 0.96 0.35
N PHE A 106 -20.39 0.72 -0.74
CA PHE A 106 -19.83 0.36 -2.04
C PHE A 106 -19.82 1.61 -2.92
N ILE A 107 -18.63 2.05 -3.33
CA ILE A 107 -18.46 3.28 -4.13
C ILE A 107 -18.28 2.96 -5.61
N PRO A 108 -18.56 3.92 -6.52
CA PRO A 108 -18.26 3.78 -7.94
C PRO A 108 -16.78 3.47 -8.22
N ARG A 109 -16.53 2.58 -9.17
CA ARG A 109 -15.18 2.19 -9.63
C ARG A 109 -14.39 3.37 -10.17
N GLN A 110 -15.05 4.32 -10.83
CA GLN A 110 -14.40 5.53 -11.35
C GLN A 110 -13.77 6.39 -10.23
N LEU A 111 -14.44 6.52 -9.07
CA LEU A 111 -13.89 7.25 -7.93
C LEU A 111 -12.67 6.55 -7.36
N TYR A 112 -12.69 5.22 -7.38
CA TYR A 112 -11.53 4.43 -7.00
C TYR A 112 -10.35 4.64 -7.96
N GLY A 113 -10.62 4.79 -9.25
CA GLY A 113 -9.61 5.18 -10.24
C GLY A 113 -8.96 6.53 -9.92
N LEU A 114 -9.76 7.55 -9.58
CA LEU A 114 -9.27 8.87 -9.15
C LEU A 114 -8.42 8.78 -7.88
N TYR A 115 -8.83 7.94 -6.93
CA TYR A 115 -8.06 7.69 -5.71
C TYR A 115 -6.66 7.16 -6.02
N ILE A 116 -6.51 6.18 -6.92
CA ILE A 116 -5.20 5.66 -7.31
C ILE A 116 -4.36 6.69 -8.07
N GLN A 117 -4.98 7.50 -8.94
CA GLN A 117 -4.29 8.61 -9.60
C GLN A 117 -3.73 9.61 -8.58
N SER A 118 -4.53 10.02 -7.61
CA SER A 118 -4.09 10.96 -6.57
C SER A 118 -2.95 10.41 -5.70
N ILE A 119 -2.92 9.09 -5.45
CA ILE A 119 -1.81 8.45 -4.73
C ILE A 119 -0.51 8.54 -5.54
N LEU A 120 -0.58 8.29 -6.85
CA LEU A 120 0.58 8.36 -7.71
C LEU A 120 1.11 9.80 -7.82
N GLU A 121 0.20 10.77 -7.96
CA GLU A 121 0.52 12.20 -7.98
C GLU A 121 1.15 12.67 -6.65
N GLU A 122 0.57 12.28 -5.52
CA GLU A 122 1.14 12.59 -4.19
C GLU A 122 2.52 11.95 -4.02
N ALA A 123 2.68 10.68 -4.42
CA ALA A 123 3.96 9.98 -4.34
C ALA A 123 5.04 10.66 -5.19
N GLU A 124 4.69 11.12 -6.39
CA GLU A 124 5.61 11.86 -7.25
C GLU A 124 5.97 13.24 -6.67
N ALA A 125 4.96 13.98 -6.18
CA ALA A 125 5.17 15.29 -5.58
C ALA A 125 6.03 15.26 -4.31
N THR A 126 6.07 14.12 -3.62
CA THR A 126 6.83 13.92 -2.38
C THR A 126 8.11 13.10 -2.56
N ALA A 127 8.41 12.64 -3.78
CA ALA A 127 9.59 11.84 -4.07
C ALA A 127 10.89 12.63 -3.87
N SER A 128 11.97 11.91 -3.54
CA SER A 128 13.31 12.50 -3.48
C SER A 128 13.71 13.07 -4.85
N SER A 129 14.46 14.17 -4.88
CA SER A 129 14.85 14.87 -6.13
C SER A 129 15.69 14.05 -7.11
N ASN A 130 16.25 12.93 -6.65
CA ASN A 130 17.01 11.96 -7.44
C ASN A 130 16.14 10.81 -7.99
N VAL A 131 14.85 10.75 -7.65
CA VAL A 131 13.89 9.78 -8.18
C VAL A 131 12.97 10.50 -9.16
N ARG A 132 12.78 9.92 -10.35
CA ARG A 132 11.94 10.51 -11.40
C ARG A 132 10.96 9.48 -11.92
N LEU A 133 9.73 9.91 -12.16
CA LEU A 133 8.71 9.13 -12.85
C LEU A 133 8.54 9.69 -14.26
N GLU A 134 8.72 8.85 -15.28
CA GLU A 134 8.39 9.16 -16.66
C GLU A 134 7.16 8.35 -17.06
N ARG A 135 6.14 9.05 -17.58
CA ARG A 135 4.89 8.45 -18.04
C ARG A 135 4.95 8.30 -19.56
N VAL A 136 4.91 7.07 -20.04
CA VAL A 136 5.02 6.75 -21.47
C VAL A 136 3.71 6.18 -21.97
N ILE A 137 3.04 6.92 -22.86
CA ILE A 137 1.84 6.44 -23.55
C ILE A 137 2.28 5.70 -24.81
N ASP A 138 2.51 4.39 -24.68
CA ASP A 138 2.93 3.49 -25.76
C ASP A 138 2.71 2.03 -25.34
N GLU A 139 2.84 1.10 -26.28
CA GLU A 139 2.78 -0.32 -25.99
C GLU A 139 4.19 -0.94 -26.05
N VAL A 140 4.61 -1.59 -24.97
CA VAL A 140 5.80 -2.45 -25.01
C VAL A 140 5.48 -3.68 -25.86
N VAL A 141 6.30 -3.94 -26.88
CA VAL A 141 6.11 -5.06 -27.82
C VAL A 141 7.20 -6.12 -27.72
N ALA A 142 8.39 -5.76 -27.23
CA ALA A 142 9.48 -6.71 -27.05
C ALA A 142 10.42 -6.32 -25.90
N VAL A 143 11.04 -7.34 -25.31
CA VAL A 143 12.12 -7.20 -24.33
C VAL A 143 13.27 -8.12 -24.73
N GLU A 144 14.47 -7.57 -24.81
CA GLU A 144 15.69 -8.28 -25.20
C GLU A 144 16.74 -8.18 -24.07
N PRO A 145 17.06 -9.28 -23.37
CA PRO A 145 18.04 -9.27 -22.28
C PRO A 145 19.45 -8.88 -22.76
N GLN A 146 20.15 -8.08 -21.96
CA GLN A 146 21.55 -7.69 -22.14
C GLN A 146 22.32 -7.80 -20.83
N ALA A 147 23.03 -8.92 -20.62
CA ALA A 147 23.82 -9.20 -19.41
C ALA A 147 23.04 -8.97 -18.09
N LYS A 148 23.08 -7.74 -17.52
CA LYS A 148 22.41 -7.35 -16.27
C LYS A 148 21.24 -6.37 -16.45
N GLN A 149 20.91 -6.04 -17.69
CA GLN A 149 19.85 -5.10 -18.09
C GLN A 149 19.03 -5.72 -19.23
N ALA A 150 18.06 -5.01 -19.77
CA ALA A 150 17.34 -5.39 -20.97
C ALA A 150 16.99 -4.16 -21.82
N ILE A 151 16.98 -4.33 -23.14
CA ILE A 151 16.38 -3.37 -24.06
C ILE A 151 14.87 -3.61 -24.07
N VAL A 152 14.12 -2.53 -23.87
CA VAL A 152 12.66 -2.50 -23.98
C VAL A 152 12.30 -1.78 -25.26
N SER A 153 11.51 -2.43 -26.12
CA SER A 153 11.08 -1.91 -27.41
C SER A 153 9.60 -1.58 -27.39
N LEU A 154 9.27 -0.37 -27.83
CA LEU A 154 7.91 0.16 -27.91
C LEU A 154 7.33 0.03 -29.32
N ARG A 155 6.00 0.05 -29.43
CA ARG A 155 5.29 -0.01 -30.72
C ARG A 155 5.64 1.18 -31.63
N SER A 156 5.95 2.34 -31.05
CA SER A 156 6.46 3.50 -31.80
C SER A 156 7.88 3.32 -32.38
N SER A 157 8.52 2.16 -32.17
CA SER A 157 9.93 1.89 -32.47
C SER A 157 10.94 2.62 -31.60
N ARG A 158 10.52 3.38 -30.56
CA ARG A 158 11.41 3.83 -29.50
C ARG A 158 11.93 2.63 -28.70
N THR A 159 13.20 2.71 -28.29
CA THR A 159 13.84 1.73 -27.41
C THR A 159 14.54 2.41 -26.25
N PHE A 160 14.59 1.76 -25.09
CA PHE A 160 15.37 2.22 -23.94
C PHE A 160 15.88 1.03 -23.12
N VAL A 161 16.83 1.28 -22.22
CA VAL A 161 17.45 0.24 -21.37
C VAL A 161 16.83 0.29 -19.97
N ALA A 162 16.48 -0.88 -19.44
CA ALA A 162 15.97 -1.04 -18.08
C ALA A 162 16.82 -2.05 -17.29
N ASP A 163 17.10 -1.75 -16.02
CA ASP A 163 17.78 -2.66 -15.09
C ASP A 163 16.82 -3.71 -14.53
N LYS A 164 15.53 -3.36 -14.39
CA LYS A 164 14.43 -4.25 -13.99
C LYS A 164 13.17 -3.92 -14.77
N ILE A 165 12.32 -4.93 -14.99
CA ILE A 165 11.06 -4.79 -15.70
C ILE A 165 9.95 -5.46 -14.88
N VAL A 166 8.87 -4.73 -14.62
CA VAL A 166 7.66 -5.23 -13.97
C VAL A 166 6.58 -5.43 -15.02
N LEU A 167 6.11 -6.66 -15.18
CA LEU A 167 4.98 -7.03 -16.03
C LEU A 167 3.68 -6.83 -15.26
N ALA A 168 3.13 -5.62 -15.29
CA ALA A 168 1.83 -5.25 -14.71
C ALA A 168 0.71 -5.24 -15.77
N VAL A 169 0.75 -6.19 -16.71
CA VAL A 169 -0.05 -6.24 -17.95
C VAL A 169 -1.56 -6.45 -17.74
N GLY A 170 -1.99 -6.65 -16.50
CA GLY A 170 -3.39 -6.80 -16.12
C GLY A 170 -4.10 -7.96 -16.81
N ASN A 171 -5.40 -7.80 -17.05
CA ASN A 171 -6.25 -8.81 -17.64
C ASN A 171 -6.33 -8.67 -19.16
N ALA A 172 -6.23 -9.78 -19.89
CA ALA A 172 -6.49 -9.82 -21.33
C ALA A 172 -7.96 -10.20 -21.61
N PRO A 173 -8.62 -9.63 -22.63
CA PRO A 173 -9.94 -10.07 -23.06
C PRO A 173 -9.89 -11.49 -23.64
N THR A 174 -10.94 -12.28 -23.37
CA THR A 174 -11.07 -13.66 -23.88
C THR A 174 -11.57 -13.65 -25.33
N PRO A 175 -10.97 -14.43 -26.25
CA PRO A 175 -11.51 -14.59 -27.61
C PRO A 175 -12.91 -15.24 -27.59
N PRO A 176 -13.73 -15.04 -28.63
CA PRO A 176 -15.08 -15.61 -28.69
C PRO A 176 -15.08 -17.16 -28.57
N PRO A 177 -16.12 -17.79 -27.99
CA PRO A 177 -16.14 -19.22 -27.68
C PRO A 177 -16.19 -20.19 -28.86
N VAL A 178 -16.18 -19.68 -30.10
CA VAL A 178 -16.31 -20.49 -31.32
C VAL A 178 -15.17 -20.10 -32.25
N SER A 179 -14.33 -21.07 -32.61
CA SER A 179 -13.45 -20.98 -33.78
C SER A 179 -14.33 -20.54 -34.94
N GLN A 180 -14.00 -19.42 -35.59
CA GLN A 180 -14.73 -18.75 -36.67
C GLN A 180 -15.70 -19.64 -37.49
N PRO A 181 -16.82 -19.09 -38.02
CA PRO A 181 -17.50 -19.74 -39.14
C PRO A 181 -16.45 -20.04 -40.23
N PRO A 182 -16.53 -21.21 -40.90
CA PRO A 182 -15.49 -21.66 -41.79
C PRO A 182 -15.22 -20.64 -42.91
N ALA A 183 -13.99 -20.12 -42.93
CA ALA A 183 -13.35 -19.33 -43.99
C ALA A 183 -14.08 -18.07 -44.49
N SER A 184 -13.64 -16.88 -44.04
CA SER A 184 -13.58 -15.70 -44.90
C SER A 184 -12.58 -14.65 -44.38
N GLN A 185 -11.44 -14.59 -45.06
CA GLN A 185 -10.58 -13.43 -45.33
C GLN A 185 -10.35 -12.40 -44.21
N GLN A 186 -9.09 -12.37 -43.78
CA GLN A 186 -8.44 -11.49 -42.80
C GLN A 186 -8.49 -9.97 -43.06
N ASN A 187 -9.33 -9.46 -43.98
CA ASN A 187 -9.28 -8.05 -44.38
C ASN A 187 -10.60 -7.27 -44.30
N ASP A 188 -11.71 -7.86 -43.87
CA ASP A 188 -12.98 -7.11 -43.81
C ASP A 188 -13.40 -6.76 -42.37
N ARG A 189 -13.03 -5.55 -41.94
CA ARG A 189 -13.43 -4.97 -40.64
C ARG A 189 -14.95 -4.78 -40.51
N THR A 190 -15.73 -4.99 -41.57
CA THR A 190 -17.17 -4.71 -41.62
C THR A 190 -18.05 -5.84 -41.06
N ASN A 191 -17.59 -7.10 -41.11
CA ASN A 191 -18.42 -8.27 -40.78
C ASN A 191 -18.54 -8.62 -39.28
N ASN A 192 -17.90 -7.86 -38.38
CA ASN A 192 -17.87 -8.16 -36.94
C ASN A 192 -18.64 -7.13 -36.07
N SER A 193 -19.51 -6.30 -36.68
CA SER A 193 -20.18 -5.17 -36.02
C SER A 193 -21.11 -5.57 -34.85
N TYR A 194 -21.64 -6.80 -34.87
CA TYR A 194 -22.61 -7.31 -33.90
C TYR A 194 -22.00 -8.16 -32.77
N LEU A 195 -20.75 -8.63 -32.89
CA LEU A 195 -20.02 -9.36 -31.84
C LEU A 195 -19.01 -8.41 -31.15
N ARG A 196 -19.24 -8.07 -29.88
CA ARG A 196 -18.36 -7.16 -29.14
C ARG A 196 -17.78 -7.80 -27.88
N HIS A 197 -16.65 -7.28 -27.42
CA HIS A 197 -16.07 -7.65 -26.13
C HIS A 197 -16.56 -6.70 -25.05
N ALA A 198 -16.90 -7.18 -23.86
CA ALA A 198 -17.46 -6.34 -22.81
C ALA A 198 -16.55 -5.19 -22.30
N TRP A 199 -15.24 -5.26 -22.56
CA TRP A 199 -14.27 -4.20 -22.20
C TRP A 199 -13.84 -3.34 -23.38
N SER A 200 -14.50 -3.45 -24.54
CA SER A 200 -14.29 -2.48 -25.61
C SER A 200 -15.15 -1.23 -25.38
N ALA A 201 -14.61 -0.05 -25.69
CA ALA A 201 -15.32 1.22 -25.54
C ALA A 201 -16.63 1.27 -26.35
N ASP A 202 -16.69 0.49 -27.44
CA ASP A 202 -17.82 0.40 -28.36
C ASP A 202 -18.81 -0.75 -28.04
N ALA A 203 -18.62 -1.49 -26.94
CA ALA A 203 -19.39 -2.70 -26.65
C ALA A 203 -20.91 -2.49 -26.74
N LEU A 204 -21.37 -1.34 -26.25
CA LEU A 204 -22.78 -0.94 -26.23
C LEU A 204 -23.04 0.34 -27.05
N ALA A 205 -22.07 0.84 -27.81
CA ALA A 205 -22.24 2.06 -28.62
C ALA A 205 -23.25 1.84 -29.75
N GLU A 206 -24.06 2.85 -30.09
CA GLU A 206 -25.04 2.80 -31.19
C GLU A 206 -26.11 1.69 -31.03
N LEU A 207 -26.31 1.17 -29.81
CA LEU A 207 -27.37 0.22 -29.52
C LEU A 207 -28.67 0.97 -29.28
N GLU A 208 -29.70 0.67 -30.07
CA GLU A 208 -31.04 1.23 -29.86
C GLU A 208 -31.62 0.82 -28.49
N SER A 209 -32.44 1.68 -27.91
CA SER A 209 -33.00 1.47 -26.58
C SER A 209 -33.87 0.22 -26.47
N ASN A 210 -34.50 -0.26 -27.55
CA ASN A 210 -35.35 -1.45 -27.55
C ASN A 210 -34.68 -2.70 -28.15
N ALA A 211 -33.45 -2.58 -28.64
CA ALA A 211 -32.77 -3.66 -29.37
C ALA A 211 -32.48 -4.88 -28.48
N PRO A 212 -32.86 -6.11 -28.86
CA PRO A 212 -32.54 -7.30 -28.08
C PRO A 212 -31.02 -7.58 -28.05
N VAL A 213 -30.49 -7.93 -26.88
CA VAL A 213 -29.06 -8.20 -26.66
C VAL A 213 -28.85 -9.60 -26.11
N LEU A 214 -27.75 -10.26 -26.51
CA LEU A 214 -27.23 -11.47 -25.91
C LEU A 214 -25.90 -11.21 -25.18
N LEU A 215 -25.81 -11.59 -23.91
CA LEU A 215 -24.59 -11.58 -23.11
C LEU A 215 -24.10 -13.03 -22.93
N ILE A 216 -22.87 -13.32 -23.34
CA ILE A 216 -22.28 -14.67 -23.23
C ILE A 216 -21.40 -14.75 -21.99
N GLY A 217 -21.81 -15.57 -21.02
CA GLY A 217 -21.23 -15.59 -19.68
C GLY A 217 -22.12 -14.83 -18.70
N THR A 218 -22.10 -15.27 -17.44
CA THR A 218 -22.97 -14.75 -16.37
C THR A 218 -22.17 -14.36 -15.12
N GLY A 219 -20.87 -14.08 -15.28
CA GLY A 219 -20.01 -13.59 -14.19
C GLY A 219 -20.12 -12.08 -13.97
N LEU A 220 -19.17 -11.49 -13.23
CA LEU A 220 -19.14 -10.05 -12.93
C LEU A 220 -19.17 -9.16 -14.19
N THR A 221 -18.55 -9.59 -15.29
CA THR A 221 -18.60 -8.84 -16.56
C THR A 221 -20.00 -8.73 -17.14
N MET A 222 -20.85 -9.74 -16.94
CA MET A 222 -22.27 -9.68 -17.36
C MET A 222 -23.03 -8.68 -16.49
N VAL A 223 -22.77 -8.68 -15.18
CA VAL A 223 -23.34 -7.71 -14.24
C VAL A 223 -23.02 -6.29 -14.68
N ASP A 224 -21.75 -6.00 -15.01
CA ASP A 224 -21.34 -4.69 -15.53
C ASP A 224 -22.14 -4.32 -16.79
N MET A 225 -22.27 -5.23 -17.77
CA MET A 225 -23.05 -4.93 -18.98
C MET A 225 -24.55 -4.69 -18.71
N VAL A 226 -25.16 -5.44 -17.79
CA VAL A 226 -26.57 -5.24 -17.40
C VAL A 226 -26.75 -3.89 -16.73
N VAL A 227 -25.85 -3.52 -15.81
CA VAL A 227 -25.88 -2.23 -15.11
C VAL A 227 -25.67 -1.07 -16.10
N ALA A 228 -24.74 -1.19 -17.04
CA ALA A 228 -24.52 -0.19 -18.08
C ALA A 228 -25.74 -0.02 -19.00
N LEU A 229 -26.42 -1.12 -19.36
CA LEU A 229 -27.69 -1.06 -20.12
C LEU A 229 -28.81 -0.40 -19.31
N HIS A 230 -28.88 -0.68 -18.01
CA HIS A 230 -29.85 -0.07 -17.10
C HIS A 230 -29.64 1.45 -16.98
N GLU A 231 -28.40 1.92 -16.76
CA GLU A 231 -28.06 3.35 -16.69
C GLU A 231 -28.38 4.11 -17.99
N ARG A 232 -28.30 3.42 -19.13
CA ARG A 232 -28.68 3.96 -20.46
C ARG A 232 -30.19 3.91 -20.73
N ASN A 233 -31.01 3.53 -19.76
CA ASN A 233 -32.47 3.37 -19.92
C ASN A 233 -32.85 2.39 -21.05
N HIS A 234 -32.05 1.35 -21.27
CA HIS A 234 -32.38 0.31 -22.23
C HIS A 234 -33.65 -0.44 -21.82
N ARG A 235 -34.57 -0.64 -22.76
CA ARG A 235 -35.89 -1.27 -22.60
C ARG A 235 -36.00 -2.61 -23.35
N GLY A 236 -35.05 -2.92 -24.24
CA GLY A 236 -35.00 -4.17 -24.98
C GLY A 236 -34.79 -5.40 -24.09
N LYS A 237 -35.01 -6.59 -24.67
CA LYS A 237 -34.78 -7.88 -24.00
C LYS A 237 -33.29 -8.17 -23.89
N ILE A 238 -32.85 -8.53 -22.68
CA ILE A 238 -31.48 -8.92 -22.39
C ILE A 238 -31.45 -10.42 -22.12
N ASN A 239 -30.81 -11.18 -22.99
CA ASN A 239 -30.60 -12.60 -22.82
C ASN A 239 -29.17 -12.82 -22.30
N ALA A 240 -28.98 -13.61 -21.25
CA ALA A 240 -27.66 -14.00 -20.77
C ALA A 240 -27.53 -15.52 -20.80
N VAL A 241 -26.46 -16.04 -21.41
CA VAL A 241 -26.26 -17.48 -21.56
C VAL A 241 -24.93 -17.89 -20.96
N SER A 242 -24.94 -18.89 -20.07
CA SER A 242 -23.71 -19.52 -19.59
C SER A 242 -23.89 -21.01 -19.36
N ARG A 243 -22.79 -21.76 -19.23
CA ARG A 243 -22.82 -23.22 -19.12
C ARG A 243 -23.68 -23.72 -17.95
N ARG A 244 -23.79 -22.94 -16.87
CA ARG A 244 -24.48 -23.34 -15.63
C ARG A 244 -25.62 -22.41 -15.22
N GLY A 245 -25.74 -21.22 -15.82
CA GLY A 245 -26.75 -20.23 -15.44
C GLY A 245 -26.56 -19.62 -14.05
N LEU A 246 -25.37 -19.75 -13.45
CA LEU A 246 -25.04 -19.18 -12.14
C LEU A 246 -24.52 -17.75 -12.32
N PHE A 247 -24.87 -16.84 -11.41
CA PHE A 247 -24.34 -15.48 -11.40
C PHE A 247 -23.96 -15.04 -9.98
N PRO A 248 -23.09 -14.02 -9.83
CA PRO A 248 -22.63 -13.51 -8.54
C PRO A 248 -23.77 -13.20 -7.56
N LEU A 249 -23.67 -13.72 -6.34
CA LEU A 249 -24.62 -13.44 -5.27
C LEU A 249 -24.36 -12.07 -4.64
N PRO A 250 -25.38 -11.40 -4.07
CA PRO A 250 -25.19 -10.13 -3.39
C PRO A 250 -24.51 -10.30 -2.02
N HIS A 251 -23.78 -9.26 -1.61
CA HIS A 251 -23.33 -9.08 -0.24
C HIS A 251 -24.51 -8.93 0.72
N GLN A 252 -24.27 -9.29 1.98
CA GLN A 252 -25.20 -9.10 3.09
C GLN A 252 -24.39 -8.82 4.35
N SER A 253 -24.92 -7.97 5.23
CA SER A 253 -24.31 -7.75 6.55
C SER A 253 -24.41 -9.04 7.37
N THR A 254 -23.27 -9.52 7.86
CA THR A 254 -23.15 -10.79 8.57
C THR A 254 -22.16 -10.67 9.71
N LYS A 255 -22.36 -11.47 10.77
CA LYS A 255 -21.44 -11.53 11.90
C LYS A 255 -20.18 -12.32 11.49
N PRO A 256 -18.96 -11.92 11.89
CA PRO A 256 -17.76 -12.72 11.63
C PRO A 256 -17.89 -14.15 12.16
N TYR A 257 -17.38 -15.13 11.42
CA TYR A 257 -17.32 -16.53 11.84
C TYR A 257 -15.87 -16.91 12.18
N PRO A 258 -15.64 -17.69 13.25
CA PRO A 258 -14.29 -18.13 13.60
C PRO A 258 -13.65 -18.96 12.50
N ALA A 259 -12.32 -18.99 12.48
CA ALA A 259 -11.58 -19.89 11.60
C ALA A 259 -11.85 -21.35 12.03
N PHE A 260 -12.29 -22.18 11.09
CA PHE A 260 -12.64 -23.59 11.31
C PHE A 260 -11.68 -24.56 10.61
N LEU A 261 -10.82 -24.03 9.74
CA LEU A 261 -9.88 -24.79 8.93
C LEU A 261 -8.50 -24.15 9.03
N THR A 262 -7.47 -24.97 9.11
CA THR A 262 -6.07 -24.54 8.97
C THR A 262 -5.43 -25.25 7.79
N PRO A 263 -4.35 -24.73 7.20
CA PRO A 263 -3.64 -25.43 6.13
C PRO A 263 -3.22 -26.86 6.53
N ASP A 264 -2.79 -27.06 7.78
CA ASP A 264 -2.34 -28.38 8.26
C ASP A 264 -3.48 -29.40 8.40
N THR A 265 -4.68 -28.93 8.73
CA THR A 265 -5.87 -29.78 8.91
C THR A 265 -6.69 -29.92 7.63
N ALA A 266 -6.38 -29.15 6.59
CA ALA A 266 -7.18 -29.07 5.38
C ALA A 266 -7.07 -30.35 4.53
N PRO A 267 -8.20 -30.87 4.02
CA PRO A 267 -8.17 -31.95 3.04
C PRO A 267 -7.41 -31.55 1.77
N LYS A 268 -6.46 -32.38 1.34
CA LYS A 268 -5.68 -32.16 0.11
C LYS A 268 -6.42 -32.52 -1.19
N THR A 269 -7.75 -32.57 -1.14
CA THR A 269 -8.60 -32.84 -2.32
C THR A 269 -9.76 -31.86 -2.36
N ILE A 270 -10.17 -31.46 -3.56
CA ILE A 270 -11.29 -30.53 -3.76
C ILE A 270 -12.59 -31.11 -3.22
N ARG A 271 -12.80 -32.42 -3.39
CA ARG A 271 -13.97 -33.08 -2.83
C ARG A 271 -13.97 -33.03 -1.29
N GLY A 272 -12.81 -33.21 -0.67
CA GLY A 272 -12.64 -33.11 0.77
C GLY A 272 -12.92 -31.68 1.27
N LEU A 273 -12.30 -30.68 0.65
CA LEU A 273 -12.53 -29.26 0.98
C LEU A 273 -13.99 -28.88 0.86
N LEU A 274 -14.64 -29.21 -0.27
CA LEU A 274 -16.06 -28.89 -0.47
C LEU A 274 -16.97 -29.60 0.54
N ARG A 275 -16.64 -30.83 0.96
CA ARG A 275 -17.41 -31.52 2.01
C ARG A 275 -17.25 -30.83 3.36
N CYS A 276 -16.01 -30.48 3.71
CA CYS A 276 -15.71 -29.75 4.95
C CYS A 276 -16.44 -28.41 5.00
N ILE A 277 -16.32 -27.58 3.95
CA ILE A 277 -17.01 -26.29 3.86
C ILE A 277 -18.53 -26.45 3.97
N ARG A 278 -19.13 -27.44 3.28
CA ARG A 278 -20.58 -27.67 3.35
C ARG A 278 -21.04 -28.11 4.74
N SER A 279 -20.27 -28.99 5.39
CA SER A 279 -20.55 -29.41 6.75
C SER A 279 -20.49 -28.23 7.70
N GLU A 280 -19.49 -27.35 7.52
CA GLU A 280 -19.33 -26.19 8.38
C GLU A 280 -20.44 -25.16 8.17
N VAL A 281 -20.84 -24.92 6.92
CA VAL A 281 -21.99 -24.05 6.64
C VAL A 281 -23.25 -24.55 7.34
N GLN A 282 -23.52 -25.85 7.34
CA GLN A 282 -24.67 -26.42 8.06
C GLN A 282 -24.58 -26.21 9.57
N THR A 283 -23.40 -26.40 10.16
CA THR A 283 -23.15 -26.13 11.59
C THR A 283 -23.34 -24.65 11.92
N ALA A 284 -22.78 -23.76 11.11
CA ALA A 284 -22.87 -22.33 11.29
C ALA A 284 -24.32 -21.82 11.19
N GLU A 285 -25.08 -22.30 10.20
CA GLU A 285 -26.50 -21.98 10.04
C GLU A 285 -27.34 -22.45 11.23
N ALA A 286 -27.06 -23.65 11.77
CA ALA A 286 -27.71 -24.15 12.98
C ALA A 286 -27.41 -23.28 14.23
N GLN A 287 -26.31 -22.51 14.21
CA GLN A 287 -25.91 -21.57 15.25
C GLN A 287 -26.35 -20.12 14.96
N GLY A 288 -27.10 -19.89 13.88
CA GLY A 288 -27.61 -18.57 13.50
C GLY A 288 -26.61 -17.68 12.75
N TYR A 289 -25.53 -18.24 12.21
CA TYR A 289 -24.63 -17.55 11.27
C TYR A 289 -25.10 -17.74 9.83
N ASP A 290 -24.66 -16.84 8.94
CA ASP A 290 -24.90 -16.95 7.49
C ASP A 290 -23.71 -17.64 6.81
N TRP A 291 -23.99 -18.42 5.76
CA TRP A 291 -22.95 -19.11 4.97
C TRP A 291 -21.85 -18.17 4.47
N ARG A 292 -22.16 -16.88 4.23
CA ARG A 292 -21.18 -15.89 3.76
C ARG A 292 -20.04 -15.71 4.75
N SER A 293 -20.33 -15.71 6.05
CA SER A 293 -19.32 -15.57 7.09
C SER A 293 -18.33 -16.74 7.10
N VAL A 294 -18.81 -17.96 6.81
CA VAL A 294 -17.98 -19.16 6.69
C VAL A 294 -17.08 -19.08 5.45
N ILE A 295 -17.61 -18.60 4.32
CA ILE A 295 -16.79 -18.39 3.11
C ILE A 295 -15.76 -17.27 3.33
N ASP A 296 -16.13 -16.20 4.03
CA ASP A 296 -15.23 -15.09 4.34
C ASP A 296 -14.09 -15.46 5.30
N SER A 297 -14.33 -16.39 6.24
CA SER A 297 -13.30 -16.86 7.17
C SER A 297 -12.19 -17.67 6.51
N LEU A 298 -12.42 -18.20 5.29
CA LEU A 298 -11.39 -18.90 4.51
C LEU A 298 -10.34 -17.96 3.89
N ARG A 299 -10.66 -16.66 3.76
CA ARG A 299 -9.84 -15.71 3.01
C ARG A 299 -8.36 -15.68 3.42
N PRO A 300 -8.00 -15.64 4.71
CA PRO A 300 -6.58 -15.56 5.13
C PRO A 300 -5.76 -16.78 4.68
N ILE A 301 -6.40 -17.91 4.42
CA ILE A 301 -5.71 -19.18 4.10
C ILE A 301 -5.94 -19.66 2.66
N THR A 302 -6.81 -19.01 1.86
CA THR A 302 -7.15 -19.46 0.50
C THR A 302 -5.93 -19.75 -0.37
N GLN A 303 -4.91 -18.89 -0.33
CA GLN A 303 -3.68 -19.07 -1.12
C GLN A 303 -2.84 -20.26 -0.63
N GLN A 304 -2.76 -20.45 0.69
CA GLN A 304 -2.04 -21.59 1.28
C GLN A 304 -2.75 -22.91 0.94
N LEU A 305 -4.09 -22.95 1.05
CA LEU A 305 -4.89 -24.09 0.63
C LEU A 305 -4.67 -24.42 -0.85
N TRP A 306 -4.62 -23.40 -1.71
CA TRP A 306 -4.34 -23.57 -3.13
C TRP A 306 -2.97 -24.18 -3.40
N GLN A 307 -1.92 -23.66 -2.76
CA GLN A 307 -0.53 -24.11 -2.94
C GLN A 307 -0.29 -25.53 -2.44
N GLN A 308 -1.03 -25.99 -1.43
CA GLN A 308 -0.92 -27.33 -0.89
C GLN A 308 -1.66 -28.40 -1.74
N LEU A 309 -2.57 -27.97 -2.62
CA LEU A 309 -3.29 -28.91 -3.49
C LEU A 309 -2.35 -29.50 -4.54
N PRO A 310 -2.37 -30.83 -4.75
CA PRO A 310 -1.73 -31.43 -5.91
C PRO A 310 -2.23 -30.78 -7.21
N ARG A 311 -1.37 -30.66 -8.23
CA ARG A 311 -1.74 -30.03 -9.52
C ARG A 311 -3.01 -30.61 -10.14
N VAL A 312 -3.21 -31.92 -10.03
CA VAL A 312 -4.43 -32.60 -10.51
C VAL A 312 -5.69 -32.09 -9.80
N GLU A 313 -5.59 -31.76 -8.51
CA GLU A 313 -6.69 -31.19 -7.73
C GLU A 313 -6.91 -29.71 -8.05
N GLN A 314 -5.86 -28.93 -8.28
CA GLN A 314 -5.97 -27.56 -8.80
C GLN A 314 -6.72 -27.54 -10.15
N GLN A 315 -6.33 -28.39 -11.11
CA GLN A 315 -7.04 -28.54 -12.38
C GLN A 315 -8.49 -29.01 -12.19
N ARG A 316 -8.72 -29.91 -11.23
CA ARG A 316 -10.07 -30.39 -10.87
C ARG A 316 -10.93 -29.26 -10.32
N PHE A 317 -10.37 -28.38 -9.49
CA PHE A 317 -11.03 -27.17 -8.99
C PHE A 317 -11.44 -26.26 -10.15
N LEU A 318 -10.50 -25.92 -11.04
CA LEU A 318 -10.75 -25.05 -12.20
C LEU A 318 -11.87 -25.57 -13.09
N ARG A 319 -11.91 -26.89 -13.33
CA ARG A 319 -12.93 -27.51 -14.18
C ARG A 319 -14.30 -27.59 -13.50
N HIS A 320 -14.36 -27.90 -12.21
CA HIS A 320 -15.59 -28.32 -11.56
C HIS A 320 -16.14 -27.34 -10.52
N ALA A 321 -15.27 -26.73 -9.72
CA ALA A 321 -15.63 -25.96 -8.53
C ALA A 321 -15.63 -24.44 -8.76
N THR A 322 -14.77 -23.90 -9.64
CA THR A 322 -14.65 -22.45 -9.88
C THR A 322 -15.98 -21.72 -10.10
N PRO A 323 -16.93 -22.21 -10.93
CA PRO A 323 -18.20 -21.48 -11.11
C PRO A 323 -19.06 -21.40 -9.85
N TYR A 324 -18.88 -22.30 -8.89
CA TYR A 324 -19.57 -22.22 -7.59
C TYR A 324 -18.80 -21.31 -6.65
N TRP A 325 -17.47 -21.44 -6.60
CA TRP A 325 -16.63 -20.56 -5.80
C TRP A 325 -16.85 -19.10 -6.18
N ASP A 326 -16.80 -18.76 -7.48
CA ASP A 326 -16.91 -17.40 -7.96
C ASP A 326 -18.23 -16.73 -7.56
N VAL A 327 -19.36 -17.43 -7.63
CA VAL A 327 -20.65 -16.82 -7.29
C VAL A 327 -20.86 -16.60 -5.79
N HIS A 328 -20.19 -17.38 -4.94
CA HIS A 328 -20.24 -17.22 -3.48
C HIS A 328 -19.19 -16.23 -2.97
N ARG A 329 -18.02 -16.16 -3.62
CA ARG A 329 -16.85 -15.41 -3.16
C ARG A 329 -16.69 -14.04 -3.83
N HIS A 330 -17.01 -13.93 -5.11
CA HIS A 330 -16.91 -12.69 -5.88
C HIS A 330 -18.30 -12.03 -5.98
N ARG A 331 -18.80 -11.60 -4.82
CA ARG A 331 -20.14 -11.05 -4.63
C ARG A 331 -20.28 -9.61 -5.15
N ILE A 332 -21.51 -9.20 -5.43
CA ILE A 332 -21.87 -7.86 -5.92
C ILE A 332 -22.46 -7.00 -4.81
N ALA A 333 -22.40 -5.68 -4.98
CA ALA A 333 -23.03 -4.73 -4.07
C ALA A 333 -24.55 -5.00 -3.93
N PRO A 334 -25.14 -4.90 -2.73
CA PRO A 334 -26.54 -5.24 -2.50
C PRO A 334 -27.53 -4.49 -3.42
N GLU A 335 -27.27 -3.21 -3.69
CA GLU A 335 -28.03 -2.34 -4.58
C GLU A 335 -28.01 -2.83 -6.03
N ILE A 336 -26.87 -3.31 -6.51
CA ILE A 336 -26.76 -3.93 -7.84
C ILE A 336 -27.52 -5.26 -7.89
N GLY A 337 -27.49 -6.02 -6.79
CA GLY A 337 -28.31 -7.22 -6.64
C GLY A 337 -29.81 -6.93 -6.81
N LYS A 338 -30.32 -5.82 -6.23
CA LYS A 338 -31.72 -5.40 -6.38
C LYS A 338 -32.07 -5.03 -7.81
N VAL A 339 -31.19 -4.31 -8.52
CA VAL A 339 -31.39 -3.94 -9.94
C VAL A 339 -31.51 -5.20 -10.80
N ILE A 340 -30.58 -6.14 -10.66
CA ILE A 340 -30.61 -7.40 -11.42
C ILE A 340 -31.87 -8.19 -11.12
N GLN A 341 -32.26 -8.30 -9.85
CA GLN A 341 -33.46 -9.03 -9.47
C GLN A 341 -34.73 -8.42 -10.07
N ALA A 342 -34.88 -7.10 -10.04
CA ALA A 342 -36.01 -6.42 -10.67
C ALA A 342 -36.09 -6.66 -12.20
N MET A 343 -34.93 -6.71 -12.87
CA MET A 343 -34.88 -7.02 -14.30
C MET A 343 -35.21 -8.49 -14.60
N LEU A 344 -34.86 -9.42 -13.71
CA LEU A 344 -35.27 -10.83 -13.80
C LEU A 344 -36.78 -10.97 -13.58
N ASP A 345 -37.33 -10.31 -12.55
CA ASP A 345 -38.75 -10.41 -12.17
C ASP A 345 -39.67 -9.81 -13.24
N SER A 346 -39.26 -8.69 -13.86
CA SER A 346 -39.96 -8.11 -15.02
C SER A 346 -39.77 -8.90 -16.33
N GLY A 347 -38.88 -9.89 -16.32
CA GLY A 347 -38.50 -10.68 -17.48
C GLY A 347 -37.71 -9.89 -18.54
N GLN A 348 -37.24 -8.68 -18.22
CA GLN A 348 -36.36 -7.91 -19.10
C GLN A 348 -35.02 -8.62 -19.29
N LEU A 349 -34.45 -9.15 -18.20
CA LEU A 349 -33.28 -10.02 -18.20
C LEU A 349 -33.71 -11.48 -18.10
N THR A 350 -33.14 -12.35 -18.93
CA THR A 350 -33.34 -13.80 -18.84
C THR A 350 -31.99 -14.51 -18.81
N ILE A 351 -31.72 -15.28 -17.76
CA ILE A 351 -30.51 -16.09 -17.64
C ILE A 351 -30.80 -17.54 -18.03
N THR A 352 -30.12 -18.04 -19.06
CA THR A 352 -30.28 -19.40 -19.57
C THR A 352 -29.01 -20.22 -19.34
N SER A 353 -29.18 -21.42 -18.79
CA SER A 353 -28.10 -22.41 -18.75
C SER A 353 -27.99 -23.14 -20.10
N GLY A 354 -26.85 -23.02 -20.77
CA GLY A 354 -26.66 -23.55 -22.12
C GLY A 354 -25.28 -23.28 -22.72
N ARG A 355 -25.10 -23.70 -23.97
CA ARG A 355 -23.90 -23.44 -24.77
C ARG A 355 -24.31 -22.83 -26.10
N ILE A 356 -23.57 -21.82 -26.53
CA ILE A 356 -23.69 -21.32 -27.90
C ILE A 356 -23.17 -22.41 -28.85
N GLN A 357 -23.87 -22.64 -29.95
CA GLN A 357 -23.52 -23.62 -30.97
C GLN A 357 -23.11 -22.96 -32.28
N ASP A 358 -23.83 -21.91 -32.69
CA ASP A 358 -23.65 -21.28 -33.99
C ASP A 358 -24.13 -19.82 -33.99
N TYR A 359 -23.63 -19.03 -34.94
CA TYR A 359 -24.01 -17.64 -35.21
C TYR A 359 -24.30 -17.47 -36.70
N GLN A 360 -25.44 -16.88 -37.04
CA GLN A 360 -25.81 -16.58 -38.42
C GLN A 360 -26.22 -15.11 -38.54
N THR A 361 -25.62 -14.40 -39.47
CA THR A 361 -26.00 -13.00 -39.77
C THR A 361 -27.45 -12.96 -40.26
N ALA A 362 -28.21 -12.00 -39.74
CA ALA A 362 -29.58 -11.71 -40.16
C ALA A 362 -29.69 -10.25 -40.63
N SER A 363 -30.80 -9.87 -41.28
CA SER A 363 -31.02 -8.51 -41.81
C SER A 363 -30.84 -7.42 -40.75
N ASP A 364 -31.25 -7.68 -39.51
CA ASP A 364 -31.30 -6.71 -38.40
C ASP A 364 -30.53 -7.18 -37.16
N GLY A 365 -29.47 -7.99 -37.36
CA GLY A 365 -28.61 -8.46 -36.29
C GLY A 365 -28.03 -9.86 -36.52
N VAL A 366 -28.19 -10.72 -35.53
CA VAL A 366 -27.63 -12.08 -35.52
C VAL A 366 -28.60 -13.08 -34.90
N ALA A 367 -28.77 -14.21 -35.59
CA ALA A 367 -29.42 -15.40 -35.09
C ALA A 367 -28.39 -16.26 -34.36
N VAL A 368 -28.58 -16.48 -33.06
CA VAL A 368 -27.67 -17.26 -32.22
C VAL A 368 -28.33 -18.57 -31.80
N THR A 369 -27.71 -19.68 -32.18
CA THR A 369 -28.20 -21.01 -31.79
C THR A 369 -27.64 -21.39 -30.42
N VAL A 370 -28.52 -21.62 -29.45
CA VAL A 370 -28.19 -22.03 -28.09
C VAL A 370 -28.73 -23.42 -27.80
N ARG A 371 -27.84 -24.33 -27.40
CA ARG A 371 -28.24 -25.63 -26.84
C ARG A 371 -28.43 -25.49 -25.34
N ARG A 372 -29.66 -25.71 -24.85
CA ARG A 372 -29.96 -25.64 -23.42
C ARG A 372 -29.26 -26.79 -22.67
N ARG A 373 -28.87 -26.52 -21.43
CA ARG A 373 -28.22 -27.53 -20.59
C ARG A 373 -29.19 -28.68 -20.32
N GLN A 374 -28.66 -29.91 -20.32
CA GLN A 374 -29.43 -31.15 -20.07
C GLN A 374 -30.58 -31.38 -21.07
N THR A 375 -30.56 -30.71 -22.23
CA THR A 375 -31.49 -30.98 -23.32
C THR A 375 -30.74 -31.26 -24.64
N THR A 376 -31.45 -31.81 -25.61
CA THR A 376 -31.03 -31.91 -27.01
C THR A 376 -31.65 -30.82 -27.88
N THR A 377 -32.54 -30.00 -27.31
CA THR A 377 -33.22 -28.92 -28.01
C THR A 377 -32.32 -27.71 -28.20
N ASN A 378 -32.18 -27.32 -29.47
CA ASN A 378 -31.62 -26.04 -29.86
C ASN A 378 -32.72 -24.97 -29.84
N TRP A 379 -32.34 -23.77 -29.42
CA TRP A 379 -33.18 -22.60 -29.40
C TRP A 379 -32.44 -21.47 -30.10
N VAL A 380 -33.07 -20.85 -31.10
CA VAL A 380 -32.50 -19.74 -31.86
C VAL A 380 -32.96 -18.43 -31.24
N LEU A 381 -32.00 -17.59 -30.88
CA LEU A 381 -32.19 -16.24 -30.36
C LEU A 381 -31.91 -15.23 -31.47
N GLN A 382 -32.90 -14.42 -31.83
CA GLN A 382 -32.68 -13.25 -32.69
C GLN A 382 -32.31 -12.06 -31.81
N VAL A 383 -31.10 -11.54 -31.99
CA VAL A 383 -30.60 -10.39 -31.23
C VAL A 383 -29.90 -9.40 -32.15
N SER A 384 -29.98 -8.12 -31.82
CA SER A 384 -29.26 -7.06 -32.55
C SER A 384 -27.79 -7.02 -32.15
N ARG A 385 -27.44 -7.50 -30.94
CA ARG A 385 -26.06 -7.48 -30.46
C ARG A 385 -25.72 -8.68 -29.58
N VAL A 386 -24.49 -9.15 -29.71
CA VAL A 386 -23.89 -10.16 -28.84
C VAL A 386 -22.66 -9.57 -28.17
N VAL A 387 -22.60 -9.66 -26.85
CA VAL A 387 -21.46 -9.22 -26.06
C VAL A 387 -20.84 -10.41 -25.35
N ASN A 388 -19.54 -10.61 -25.55
CA ASN A 388 -18.77 -11.64 -24.86
C ASN A 388 -18.41 -11.18 -23.44
N CYS A 389 -19.05 -11.79 -22.45
CA CYS A 389 -18.89 -11.58 -21.01
C CYS A 389 -18.21 -12.77 -20.32
N THR A 390 -17.41 -13.57 -21.04
CA THR A 390 -16.73 -14.76 -20.49
C THR A 390 -15.51 -14.44 -19.61
N GLY A 391 -15.27 -13.16 -19.32
CA GLY A 391 -14.27 -12.71 -18.36
C GLY A 391 -12.85 -12.64 -18.92
N VAL A 392 -11.88 -12.73 -18.00
CA VAL A 392 -10.44 -12.51 -18.26
C VAL A 392 -9.77 -13.78 -18.77
N HIS A 393 -8.89 -13.65 -19.75
CA HIS A 393 -7.99 -14.72 -20.16
C HIS A 393 -6.72 -14.66 -19.31
N ALA A 394 -6.52 -15.70 -18.50
CA ALA A 394 -5.33 -15.84 -17.66
C ALA A 394 -4.40 -16.97 -18.12
N ASP A 395 -4.68 -17.60 -19.27
CA ASP A 395 -3.77 -18.58 -19.86
C ASP A 395 -2.72 -17.86 -20.74
N TYR A 396 -1.48 -17.81 -20.25
CA TYR A 396 -0.38 -17.15 -20.95
C TYR A 396 0.23 -18.02 -22.05
N GLN A 397 -0.12 -19.32 -22.15
CA GLN A 397 0.30 -20.18 -23.26
C GLN A 397 -0.25 -19.69 -24.60
N ARG A 398 -1.47 -19.13 -24.57
CA ARG A 398 -2.21 -18.71 -25.77
C ARG A 398 -2.48 -17.20 -25.80
N SER A 399 -1.82 -16.43 -24.94
CA SER A 399 -2.01 -14.98 -24.91
C SER A 399 -1.61 -14.36 -26.26
N PRO A 400 -2.48 -13.55 -26.89
CA PRO A 400 -2.20 -12.87 -28.16
C PRO A 400 -1.45 -11.55 -27.97
N GLN A 401 -1.14 -11.14 -26.73
CA GLN A 401 -0.45 -9.88 -26.48
C GLN A 401 0.98 -9.91 -27.04
N PRO A 402 1.42 -8.91 -27.85
CA PRO A 402 2.72 -8.93 -28.51
C PRO A 402 3.90 -9.16 -27.56
N LEU A 403 3.95 -8.44 -26.43
CA LEU A 403 5.00 -8.63 -25.42
C LEU A 403 5.01 -10.05 -24.83
N ILE A 404 3.84 -10.60 -24.51
CA ILE A 404 3.76 -11.95 -23.94
C ILE A 404 4.19 -13.00 -24.96
N ALA A 405 3.80 -12.82 -26.24
CA ALA A 405 4.28 -13.68 -27.31
C ALA A 405 5.81 -13.58 -27.46
N ASN A 406 6.36 -12.37 -27.53
CA ASN A 406 7.80 -12.13 -27.62
C ASN A 406 8.58 -12.77 -26.46
N LEU A 407 8.13 -12.59 -25.22
CA LEU A 407 8.79 -13.19 -24.04
C LEU A 407 8.70 -14.71 -24.05
N ARG A 408 7.55 -15.28 -24.45
CA ARG A 408 7.33 -16.73 -24.52
C ARG A 408 8.18 -17.36 -25.62
N ASP A 409 8.23 -16.74 -26.80
CA ASP A 409 8.94 -17.27 -27.96
C ASP A 409 10.47 -17.24 -27.74
N GLN A 410 10.98 -16.27 -26.95
CA GLN A 410 12.35 -16.24 -26.47
C GLN A 410 12.62 -17.18 -25.28
N GLY A 411 11.58 -17.76 -24.68
CA GLY A 411 11.68 -18.61 -23.49
C GLY A 411 11.98 -17.84 -22.19
N LEU A 412 11.75 -16.54 -22.13
CA LEU A 412 12.00 -15.67 -20.97
C LEU A 412 10.89 -15.73 -19.90
N ILE A 413 9.75 -16.31 -20.25
CA ILE A 413 8.65 -16.61 -19.33
C ILE A 413 8.18 -18.05 -19.52
N ARG A 414 7.72 -18.66 -18.43
CA ARG A 414 7.07 -19.97 -18.45
C ARG A 414 5.61 -19.84 -18.02
N PRO A 415 4.65 -20.00 -18.94
CA PRO A 415 3.25 -20.15 -18.58
C PRO A 415 3.04 -21.33 -17.62
N ASN A 416 2.20 -21.15 -16.61
CA ASN A 416 1.91 -22.20 -15.65
C ASN A 416 1.15 -23.36 -16.33
N ASP A 417 1.46 -24.59 -15.93
CA ASP A 417 0.98 -25.82 -16.58
C ASP A 417 -0.50 -26.12 -16.33
N ILE A 418 -1.12 -25.50 -15.32
CA ILE A 418 -2.58 -25.60 -15.09
C ILE A 418 -3.38 -24.62 -15.95
N GLY A 419 -2.72 -23.84 -16.80
CA GLY A 419 -3.36 -22.85 -17.70
C GLY A 419 -3.81 -21.58 -16.98
N LEU A 420 -3.11 -21.20 -15.91
CA LEU A 420 -3.45 -20.03 -15.09
C LEU A 420 -2.19 -19.26 -14.69
N GLY A 421 -1.96 -18.09 -15.26
CA GLY A 421 -0.78 -17.27 -14.98
C GLY A 421 0.52 -17.79 -15.59
N LEU A 422 1.62 -17.27 -15.05
CA LEU A 422 3.00 -17.62 -15.25
C LEU A 422 3.52 -18.31 -13.99
N ASP A 423 4.57 -19.11 -14.12
CA ASP A 423 5.32 -19.58 -12.97
C ASP A 423 6.16 -18.44 -12.40
N THR A 424 5.99 -18.20 -11.10
CA THR A 424 6.66 -17.10 -10.38
C THR A 424 7.22 -17.55 -9.05
N ALA A 425 8.32 -16.92 -8.64
CA ALA A 425 8.84 -17.01 -7.28
C ALA A 425 7.96 -16.24 -6.29
N ALA A 426 8.20 -16.41 -4.98
CA ALA A 426 7.43 -15.77 -3.92
C ALA A 426 7.47 -14.23 -3.98
N ASP A 427 8.57 -13.67 -4.48
CA ASP A 427 8.80 -12.23 -4.64
C ASP A 427 8.36 -11.67 -6.00
N GLY A 428 7.73 -12.50 -6.84
CA GLY A 428 7.20 -12.08 -8.14
C GLY A 428 8.19 -12.18 -9.30
N ALA A 429 9.44 -12.62 -9.09
CA ALA A 429 10.33 -12.95 -10.21
C ALA A 429 9.73 -14.07 -11.08
N VAL A 430 9.74 -13.91 -12.41
CA VAL A 430 9.23 -14.95 -13.33
C VAL A 430 10.27 -16.04 -13.56
N PHE A 431 9.82 -17.27 -13.81
CA PHE A 431 10.68 -18.35 -14.29
C PHE A 431 10.75 -18.37 -15.81
N ASP A 432 11.93 -18.64 -16.35
CA ASP A 432 12.15 -18.88 -17.77
C ASP A 432 11.76 -20.32 -18.16
N ALA A 433 11.81 -20.64 -19.46
CA ALA A 433 11.46 -21.97 -19.97
C ALA A 433 12.41 -23.09 -19.48
N ARG A 434 13.57 -22.73 -18.91
CA ARG A 434 14.61 -23.63 -18.40
C ARG A 434 14.61 -23.74 -16.87
N ASP A 435 13.58 -23.22 -16.20
CA ASP A 435 13.43 -23.19 -14.74
C ASP A 435 14.42 -22.27 -14.01
N ASN A 436 15.01 -21.30 -14.70
CA ASN A 436 15.82 -20.28 -14.05
C ASN A 436 14.93 -19.14 -13.58
N ARG A 437 15.15 -18.72 -12.34
CA ARG A 437 14.54 -17.52 -11.77
C ARG A 437 15.13 -16.27 -12.45
N SER A 438 14.28 -15.38 -12.96
CA SER A 438 14.74 -14.15 -13.59
C SER A 438 15.32 -13.17 -12.58
N THR A 439 16.39 -12.48 -12.97
CA THR A 439 16.91 -11.30 -12.27
C THR A 439 16.44 -9.99 -12.88
N LEU A 440 15.69 -10.03 -13.98
CA LEU A 440 15.27 -8.86 -14.77
C LEU A 440 13.75 -8.67 -14.76
N LEU A 441 13.00 -9.76 -14.91
CA LEU A 441 11.56 -9.75 -15.11
C LEU A 441 10.82 -10.14 -13.82
N TYR A 442 9.91 -9.26 -13.39
CA TYR A 442 9.07 -9.43 -12.22
C TYR A 442 7.61 -9.20 -12.58
N THR A 443 6.68 -9.68 -11.76
CA THR A 443 5.25 -9.48 -11.98
C THR A 443 4.46 -9.53 -10.68
N LEU A 444 3.20 -9.11 -10.74
CA LEU A 444 2.23 -9.11 -9.65
C LEU A 444 0.81 -9.23 -10.21
N GLY A 445 -0.13 -9.65 -9.37
CA GLY A 445 -1.54 -9.79 -9.75
C GLY A 445 -1.79 -10.93 -10.73
N THR A 446 -2.72 -10.76 -11.68
CA THR A 446 -3.22 -11.83 -12.57
C THR A 446 -2.13 -12.76 -13.16
N PRO A 447 -0.96 -12.28 -13.61
CA PRO A 447 0.14 -13.16 -14.02
C PRO A 447 0.57 -14.20 -12.97
N ARG A 448 0.38 -13.96 -11.67
CA ARG A 448 0.74 -14.90 -10.58
C ARG A 448 -0.37 -15.88 -10.21
N LYS A 449 -1.53 -15.83 -10.88
CA LYS A 449 -2.75 -16.53 -10.44
C LYS A 449 -2.62 -18.06 -10.37
N GLY A 450 -1.66 -18.64 -11.09
CA GLY A 450 -1.32 -20.07 -10.98
C GLY A 450 -0.68 -20.44 -9.65
N ASN A 451 0.23 -19.60 -9.14
CA ASN A 451 0.87 -19.81 -7.84
C ASN A 451 0.04 -19.26 -6.67
N LEU A 452 -0.63 -18.13 -6.89
CA LEU A 452 -1.42 -17.40 -5.89
C LEU A 452 -2.86 -17.24 -6.36
N PHE A 453 -3.69 -18.25 -6.15
CA PHE A 453 -5.11 -18.16 -6.50
C PHE A 453 -5.77 -16.94 -5.82
N GLU A 454 -6.75 -16.33 -6.49
CA GLU A 454 -7.39 -15.07 -6.08
C GLU A 454 -6.51 -13.81 -6.02
N THR A 455 -5.33 -13.81 -6.64
CA THR A 455 -4.49 -12.59 -6.79
C THR A 455 -5.05 -11.59 -7.83
N ILE A 456 -6.28 -11.14 -7.61
CA ILE A 456 -7.01 -10.24 -8.51
C ILE A 456 -7.74 -9.11 -7.77
N ALA A 457 -7.81 -9.18 -6.44
CA ALA A 457 -8.50 -8.21 -5.61
C ALA A 457 -7.50 -7.27 -4.91
N VAL A 458 -7.95 -6.06 -4.61
CA VAL A 458 -7.12 -4.97 -4.07
C VAL A 458 -6.35 -5.37 -2.80
N PRO A 459 -6.94 -6.06 -1.80
CA PRO A 459 -6.20 -6.35 -0.57
C PRO A 459 -4.97 -7.23 -0.79
N GLU A 460 -5.04 -8.17 -1.73
CA GLU A 460 -3.90 -9.01 -2.10
C GLU A 460 -2.92 -8.26 -3.03
N LEU A 461 -3.44 -7.43 -3.95
CA LEU A 461 -2.62 -6.69 -4.90
C LEU A 461 -1.78 -5.57 -4.25
N ARG A 462 -2.31 -4.88 -3.23
CA ARG A 462 -1.59 -3.81 -2.51
C ARG A 462 -0.38 -4.36 -1.74
N GLU A 463 -0.53 -5.52 -1.11
CA GLU A 463 0.57 -6.20 -0.40
C GLU A 463 1.66 -6.62 -1.39
N GLN A 464 1.26 -7.19 -2.54
CA GLN A 464 2.21 -7.53 -3.59
C GLN A 464 2.93 -6.30 -4.18
N ALA A 465 2.22 -5.19 -4.38
CA ALA A 465 2.83 -3.98 -4.92
C ALA A 465 3.89 -3.40 -3.97
N GLN A 466 3.57 -3.31 -2.67
CA GLN A 466 4.50 -2.85 -1.64
C GLN A 466 5.74 -3.78 -1.55
N ALA A 467 5.52 -5.09 -1.41
CA ALA A 467 6.60 -6.07 -1.29
C ALA A 467 7.48 -6.11 -2.55
N LEU A 468 6.88 -6.00 -3.74
CA LEU A 468 7.63 -5.97 -4.99
C LEU A 468 8.48 -4.71 -5.12
N ALA A 469 7.98 -3.53 -4.73
CA ALA A 469 8.77 -2.30 -4.73
C ALA A 469 10.04 -2.43 -3.85
N VAL A 470 9.89 -2.99 -2.64
CA VAL A 470 11.03 -3.27 -1.74
C VAL A 470 12.01 -4.25 -2.39
N THR A 471 11.50 -5.35 -2.95
CA THR A 471 12.32 -6.36 -3.64
C THR A 471 13.11 -5.76 -4.80
N LEU A 472 12.45 -4.94 -5.63
CA LEU A 472 13.08 -4.29 -6.78
C LEU A 472 14.23 -3.41 -6.32
N LEU A 473 13.99 -2.53 -5.33
CA LEU A 473 15.03 -1.69 -4.75
C LEU A 473 16.18 -2.55 -4.21
N GLN A 474 15.93 -3.51 -3.34
CA GLN A 474 16.99 -4.38 -2.78
C GLN A 474 17.80 -5.12 -3.86
N SER A 475 17.17 -5.48 -4.97
CA SER A 475 17.81 -6.17 -6.10
C SER A 475 18.62 -5.27 -7.05
N LEU A 476 18.53 -3.94 -6.90
CA LEU A 476 19.29 -3.00 -7.71
C LEU A 476 20.78 -3.07 -7.33
N PRO A 477 21.70 -3.09 -8.31
CA PRO A 477 23.12 -3.22 -8.05
C PRO A 477 23.65 -2.11 -7.13
N VAL A 478 24.43 -2.49 -6.12
CA VAL A 478 25.20 -1.55 -5.30
C VAL A 478 26.35 -1.03 -6.17
N ARG A 479 26.18 0.15 -6.78
CA ARG A 479 27.25 0.77 -7.58
C ARG A 479 28.20 1.51 -6.63
N VAL A 480 29.26 0.82 -6.20
CA VAL A 480 30.38 1.45 -5.48
C VAL A 480 31.16 2.31 -6.47
N ARG A 481 31.40 3.60 -6.16
CA ARG A 481 32.27 4.44 -6.99
C ARG A 481 33.70 3.85 -6.94
N PRO A 482 34.34 3.54 -8.08
CA PRO A 482 35.77 3.28 -8.07
C PRO A 482 36.49 4.54 -7.59
N VAL A 483 37.39 4.39 -6.62
CA VAL A 483 38.29 5.48 -6.21
C VAL A 483 39.21 5.76 -7.39
N SER A 484 39.18 7.00 -7.93
CA SER A 484 40.17 7.40 -8.93
C SER A 484 41.58 7.15 -8.38
N PRO A 485 42.49 6.52 -9.14
CA PRO A 485 43.87 6.39 -8.71
C PRO A 485 44.41 7.80 -8.44
N PHE A 486 44.86 8.05 -7.21
CA PHE A 486 45.54 9.28 -6.84
C PHE A 486 46.79 9.41 -7.72
N SER A 487 46.75 10.24 -8.76
CA SER A 487 47.96 10.73 -9.42
C SER A 487 48.70 11.63 -8.45
N ARG A 488 49.61 11.05 -7.67
CA ARG A 488 50.63 11.79 -6.91
C ARG A 488 51.56 12.48 -7.91
N THR A 489 51.26 13.73 -8.24
CA THR A 489 52.31 14.66 -8.67
C THR A 489 52.78 15.39 -7.42
N ILE A 490 53.83 14.86 -6.78
CA ILE A 490 54.50 15.56 -5.68
C ILE A 490 55.32 16.69 -6.32
N LYS A 491 54.82 17.92 -6.24
CA LYS A 491 55.69 19.09 -6.20
C LYS A 491 55.97 19.39 -4.74
N GLN A 492 57.22 19.23 -4.34
CA GLN A 492 57.75 19.73 -3.07
C GLN A 492 57.73 21.26 -3.13
N ASP A 493 56.87 21.88 -2.33
CA ASP A 493 57.17 23.18 -1.75
C ASP A 493 57.20 23.00 -0.24
N SER A 494 58.42 23.07 0.30
CA SER A 494 58.75 23.09 1.71
C SER A 494 58.48 24.49 2.28
N ASN A 495 57.77 24.55 3.41
CA ASN A 495 57.53 25.71 4.29
C ASN A 495 56.20 26.46 4.17
N ALA A 496 55.07 25.75 4.24
CA ALA A 496 53.84 26.31 4.80
C ALA A 496 53.17 25.27 5.72
N PRO A 497 52.73 25.63 6.95
CA PRO A 497 51.93 24.72 7.76
C PRO A 497 50.60 24.47 7.06
N ARG A 498 50.35 23.21 6.69
CA ARG A 498 49.05 22.79 6.15
C ARG A 498 47.99 22.96 7.25
N PRO A 499 46.83 23.58 6.96
CA PRO A 499 45.69 23.48 7.87
C PRO A 499 45.26 22.01 7.92
N THR A 500 45.45 21.37 9.06
CA THR A 500 44.80 20.11 9.39
C THR A 500 43.30 20.37 9.47
N ILE A 501 42.55 19.99 8.45
CA ILE A 501 41.10 19.85 8.56
C ILE A 501 40.87 18.70 9.56
N PRO A 502 40.25 18.93 10.72
CA PRO A 502 39.94 17.85 11.65
C PRO A 502 39.01 16.87 10.93
N GLN A 503 39.45 15.62 10.73
CA GLN A 503 38.53 14.56 10.33
C GLN A 503 37.54 14.37 11.48
N SER A 504 36.24 14.53 11.18
CA SER A 504 35.18 14.28 12.17
C SER A 504 35.32 12.85 12.71
N THR A 505 35.47 12.75 14.03
CA THR A 505 35.55 11.50 14.79
C THR A 505 34.16 10.94 15.12
N LEU A 506 33.09 11.67 14.82
CA LEU A 506 31.71 11.30 15.11
C LEU A 506 31.28 10.07 14.30
N LEU A 507 30.96 8.99 15.03
CA LEU A 507 30.19 7.87 14.54
C LEU A 507 28.74 8.08 14.95
N PHE A 508 27.84 8.10 13.97
CA PHE A 508 26.41 8.27 14.17
C PHE A 508 25.65 7.11 13.51
N ARG A 509 24.72 6.49 14.23
CA ARG A 509 23.76 5.51 13.71
C ARG A 509 22.38 5.81 14.25
N GLN A 510 21.38 5.53 13.43
CA GLN A 510 19.97 5.60 13.76
C GLN A 510 19.39 4.21 13.57
N PHE A 511 18.66 3.72 14.55
CA PHE A 511 17.99 2.44 14.53
C PHE A 511 16.49 2.65 14.69
N PHE A 512 15.68 1.80 14.07
CA PHE A 512 14.23 1.93 14.09
C PHE A 512 13.59 0.70 14.73
N ASP A 513 12.67 0.92 15.65
CA ASP A 513 11.77 -0.11 16.16
C ASP A 513 10.43 -0.09 15.40
N PRO A 514 10.04 -1.16 14.69
CA PRO A 514 8.83 -1.17 13.89
C PRO A 514 7.53 -1.31 14.70
N GLU A 515 7.59 -1.70 15.97
CA GLU A 515 6.40 -1.89 16.81
C GLU A 515 5.92 -0.55 17.38
N SER A 516 6.83 0.22 17.97
CA SER A 516 6.54 1.55 18.53
C SER A 516 6.78 2.69 17.53
N SER A 517 7.40 2.41 16.38
CA SER A 517 7.86 3.44 15.43
C SER A 517 8.89 4.41 16.05
N THR A 518 9.67 3.94 17.02
CA THR A 518 10.68 4.73 17.74
C THR A 518 12.03 4.68 17.02
N TYR A 519 12.75 5.81 17.04
CA TYR A 519 14.15 5.86 16.69
C TYR A 519 15.04 5.84 17.94
N THR A 520 16.01 4.93 17.93
CA THR A 520 17.14 4.93 18.88
C THR A 520 18.38 5.44 18.17
N TYR A 521 19.14 6.33 18.82
CA TYR A 521 20.34 6.93 18.24
C TYR A 521 21.61 6.51 18.94
N LEU A 522 22.59 6.01 18.19
CA LEU A 522 23.94 5.74 18.67
C LEU A 522 24.87 6.87 18.23
N ILE A 523 25.47 7.54 19.21
CA ILE A 523 26.45 8.61 19.04
C ILE A 523 27.75 8.11 19.67
N ALA A 524 28.85 8.09 18.93
CA ALA A 524 30.13 7.65 19.47
C ALA A 524 31.31 8.43 18.90
N ASP A 525 32.40 8.45 19.65
CA ASP A 525 33.71 8.87 19.15
C ASP A 525 34.46 7.65 18.61
N SER A 526 34.72 7.64 17.30
CA SER A 526 35.42 6.55 16.63
C SER A 526 36.87 6.34 17.09
N GLN A 527 37.50 7.35 17.73
CA GLN A 527 38.85 7.28 18.28
C GLN A 527 38.85 6.74 19.72
N THR A 528 38.10 7.36 20.64
CA THR A 528 38.06 6.91 22.04
C THR A 528 37.20 5.67 22.26
N LYS A 529 36.36 5.34 21.28
CA LYS A 529 35.36 4.26 21.32
C LYS A 529 34.27 4.47 22.36
N GLU A 530 34.16 5.65 22.96
CA GLU A 530 33.08 5.95 23.90
C GLU A 530 31.79 6.26 23.14
N ALA A 531 30.67 5.74 23.65
CA ALA A 531 29.38 5.79 22.99
C ALA A 531 28.24 6.22 23.92
N VAL A 532 27.18 6.72 23.31
CA VAL A 532 25.91 7.11 23.91
C VAL A 532 24.77 6.56 23.09
N LEU A 533 23.74 6.04 23.76
CA LEU A 533 22.46 5.73 23.15
C LEU A 533 21.40 6.73 23.59
N VAL A 534 20.49 7.11 22.70
CA VAL A 534 19.36 8.01 23.00
C VAL A 534 18.05 7.31 22.67
N ASP A 535 17.09 7.35 23.59
CA ASP A 535 15.73 6.77 23.48
C ASP A 535 15.76 5.28 23.05
N THR A 536 16.30 4.45 23.94
CA THR A 536 16.47 3.00 23.70
C THR A 536 15.16 2.25 23.92
N VAL A 537 14.90 1.18 23.17
CA VAL A 537 13.69 0.34 23.33
C VAL A 537 14.06 -0.99 23.99
N LEU A 538 13.31 -1.42 25.01
CA LEU A 538 13.62 -2.62 25.81
C LEU A 538 13.76 -3.88 24.95
N GLU A 539 12.86 -4.07 23.99
CA GLU A 539 12.83 -5.20 23.07
C GLU A 539 14.04 -5.20 22.10
N GLN A 540 14.74 -4.06 21.97
CA GLN A 540 15.87 -3.87 21.07
C GLN A 540 17.24 -3.87 21.77
N VAL A 541 17.30 -4.11 23.08
CA VAL A 541 18.55 -4.10 23.85
C VAL A 541 19.59 -5.06 23.28
N ASP A 542 19.18 -6.25 22.84
CA ASP A 542 20.11 -7.25 22.30
C ASP A 542 20.73 -6.78 20.96
N ARG A 543 19.95 -6.06 20.13
CA ARG A 543 20.44 -5.40 18.91
C ARG A 543 21.47 -4.34 19.28
N ASP A 544 21.15 -3.48 20.25
CA ASP A 544 22.00 -2.34 20.62
C ASP A 544 23.35 -2.81 21.17
N LEU A 545 23.35 -3.86 22.01
CA LEU A 545 24.56 -4.49 22.52
C LEU A 545 25.40 -5.13 21.42
N GLN A 546 24.76 -5.84 20.47
CA GLN A 546 25.49 -6.44 19.36
C GLN A 546 26.18 -5.38 18.51
N VAL A 547 25.52 -4.25 18.24
CA VAL A 547 26.13 -3.16 17.46
C VAL A 547 27.28 -2.49 18.21
N LEU A 548 27.16 -2.33 19.54
CA LEU A 548 28.26 -1.83 20.36
C LEU A 548 29.47 -2.77 20.29
N ASP A 549 29.26 -4.09 20.39
CA ASP A 549 30.31 -5.10 20.27
C ASP A 549 30.96 -5.12 18.88
N ASP A 550 30.15 -5.17 17.82
CA ASP A 550 30.60 -5.18 16.42
C ASP A 550 31.48 -3.96 16.07
N LEU A 551 31.16 -2.81 16.67
CA LEU A 551 31.88 -1.55 16.46
C LEU A 551 33.02 -1.32 17.48
N GLY A 552 33.16 -2.22 18.46
CA GLY A 552 34.15 -2.12 19.54
C GLY A 552 33.97 -0.87 20.40
N LEU A 553 32.72 -0.54 20.75
CA LEU A 553 32.33 0.67 21.48
C LEU A 553 32.04 0.39 22.95
N THR A 554 32.42 1.32 23.82
CA THR A 554 32.08 1.33 25.25
C THR A 554 30.91 2.29 25.49
N LEU A 555 29.75 1.77 25.85
CA LEU A 555 28.59 2.59 26.21
C LEU A 555 28.82 3.32 27.54
N ARG A 556 28.82 4.65 27.51
CA ARG A 556 28.97 5.51 28.70
C ARG A 556 27.61 5.95 29.24
N TYR A 557 26.71 6.36 28.35
CA TYR A 557 25.44 6.97 28.73
C TYR A 557 24.28 6.41 27.90
N CYS A 558 23.14 6.19 28.55
CA CYS A 558 21.83 6.16 27.91
C CYS A 558 21.12 7.47 28.24
N LEU A 559 20.73 8.25 27.23
CA LEU A 559 20.00 9.50 27.40
C LEU A 559 18.54 9.29 27.02
N GLU A 560 17.64 9.83 27.81
CA GLU A 560 16.21 9.88 27.47
C GLU A 560 15.82 11.32 27.13
N THR A 561 15.01 11.49 26.08
CA THR A 561 14.41 12.79 25.75
C THR A 561 13.26 13.12 26.69
N HIS A 562 12.48 12.13 27.12
CA HIS A 562 11.38 12.25 28.07
C HIS A 562 10.97 10.87 28.62
N ILE A 563 9.93 10.81 29.47
CA ILE A 563 9.32 9.55 29.90
C ILE A 563 8.35 9.08 28.81
N HIS A 564 8.75 8.04 28.08
CA HIS A 564 7.99 7.51 26.94
C HIS A 564 6.71 6.79 27.37
N ALA A 565 5.67 6.88 26.55
CA ALA A 565 4.37 6.23 26.77
C ALA A 565 4.04 5.14 25.74
N ASP A 566 4.77 5.13 24.65
CA ASP A 566 4.58 4.27 23.49
C ASP A 566 5.47 3.01 23.56
N HIS A 567 6.58 3.07 24.31
CA HIS A 567 7.50 1.94 24.53
C HIS A 567 8.13 1.97 25.94
N ILE A 568 8.63 0.83 26.39
CA ILE A 568 9.45 0.73 27.61
C ILE A 568 10.91 0.96 27.22
N THR A 569 11.62 1.84 27.94
CA THR A 569 13.02 2.09 27.63
C THR A 569 13.91 0.87 27.94
N GLY A 570 14.93 0.65 27.10
CA GLY A 570 15.98 -0.33 27.33
C GLY A 570 17.08 0.14 28.30
N ALA A 571 17.06 1.39 28.75
CA ALA A 571 18.17 2.04 29.44
C ALA A 571 18.59 1.34 30.74
N GLY A 572 17.63 0.89 31.55
CA GLY A 572 17.88 0.15 32.79
C GLY A 572 18.60 -1.18 32.54
N LYS A 573 18.13 -1.96 31.56
CA LYS A 573 18.76 -3.23 31.15
C LYS A 573 20.17 -2.99 30.58
N LEU A 574 20.35 -1.95 29.75
CA LEU A 574 21.66 -1.57 29.22
C LEU A 574 22.64 -1.14 30.33
N ARG A 575 22.18 -0.38 31.31
CA ARG A 575 22.96 -0.04 32.51
C ARG A 575 23.39 -1.30 33.27
N GLN A 576 22.50 -2.25 33.50
CA GLN A 576 22.83 -3.49 34.20
C GLN A 576 23.90 -4.31 33.47
N GLN A 577 23.88 -4.31 32.13
CA GLN A 577 24.79 -5.14 31.33
C GLN A 577 26.11 -4.45 30.97
N THR A 578 26.14 -3.12 30.90
CA THR A 578 27.31 -2.36 30.43
C THR A 578 27.93 -1.47 31.51
N GLY A 579 27.21 -1.18 32.59
CA GLY A 579 27.60 -0.20 33.60
C GLY A 579 27.45 1.27 33.16
N CYS A 580 26.78 1.55 32.03
CA CYS A 580 26.50 2.92 31.59
C CYS A 580 25.58 3.66 32.58
N GLN A 581 25.61 4.99 32.58
CA GLN A 581 24.67 5.79 33.37
C GLN A 581 23.43 6.16 32.55
N VAL A 582 22.25 6.09 33.17
CA VAL A 582 20.99 6.55 32.59
C VAL A 582 20.75 8.01 32.99
N MET A 583 20.58 8.87 31.99
CA MET A 583 20.32 10.29 32.20
C MET A 583 18.98 10.70 31.61
N VAL A 584 18.23 11.48 32.38
CA VAL A 584 16.87 11.91 32.05
C VAL A 584 16.75 13.44 32.15
N PRO A 585 15.69 14.06 31.61
CA PRO A 585 15.42 15.47 31.84
C PRO A 585 15.23 15.80 33.34
N LEU A 586 15.62 17.01 33.73
CA LEU A 586 15.31 17.57 35.06
C LEU A 586 13.79 17.63 35.26
N ASN A 587 13.35 17.30 36.48
CA ASN A 587 11.94 17.23 36.89
C ASN A 587 11.13 16.13 36.19
N SER A 588 11.78 15.16 35.56
CA SER A 588 11.09 13.95 35.10
C SER A 588 10.63 13.12 36.30
N THR A 589 9.63 12.26 36.09
CA THR A 589 9.12 11.34 37.12
C THR A 589 10.02 10.11 37.33
N ALA A 590 11.16 10.02 36.65
CA ALA A 590 12.12 8.94 36.79
C ALA A 590 12.76 8.93 38.20
N ARG A 591 12.60 7.81 38.90
CA ARG A 591 13.08 7.57 40.27
C ARG A 591 14.41 6.84 40.32
N SER A 592 14.75 6.13 39.24
CA SER A 592 15.93 5.26 39.18
C SER A 592 17.00 5.74 38.21
N ALA A 593 16.85 6.94 37.63
CA ALA A 593 17.88 7.52 36.78
C ALA A 593 19.12 7.87 37.60
N ASP A 594 20.31 7.71 37.00
CA ASP A 594 21.57 8.02 37.69
C ASP A 594 21.83 9.52 37.78
N ARG A 595 21.30 10.29 36.82
CA ARG A 595 21.48 11.74 36.76
C ARG A 595 20.35 12.42 35.98
N SER A 596 20.03 13.66 36.35
CA SER A 596 19.17 14.53 35.55
C SER A 596 19.97 15.60 34.81
N LEU A 597 19.57 15.94 33.59
CA LEU A 597 20.17 16.97 32.74
C LEU A 597 19.31 18.23 32.70
N VAL A 598 19.97 19.38 32.72
CA VAL A 598 19.32 20.71 32.63
C VAL A 598 19.52 21.35 31.26
N ASP A 599 18.75 22.41 30.97
CA ASP A 599 18.91 23.19 29.74
C ASP A 599 20.35 23.70 29.57
N ARG A 600 20.87 23.61 28.35
CA ARG A 600 22.22 24.01 27.92
C ARG A 600 23.37 23.24 28.56
N GLU A 601 23.08 22.20 29.33
CA GLU A 601 24.11 21.33 29.84
C GLU A 601 24.80 20.58 28.69
N THR A 602 26.13 20.55 28.71
CA THR A 602 26.92 19.88 27.68
C THR A 602 27.60 18.64 28.24
N LEU A 603 27.36 17.49 27.60
CA LEU A 603 28.12 16.27 27.80
C LEU A 603 29.24 16.16 26.76
N ILE A 604 30.40 15.68 27.18
CA ILE A 604 31.56 15.42 26.31
C ILE A 604 31.85 13.92 26.35
N VAL A 605 31.87 13.29 25.18
CA VAL A 605 32.14 11.86 24.97
C VAL A 605 33.28 11.75 23.97
N GLY A 606 34.49 11.46 24.47
CA GLY A 606 35.72 11.72 23.72
C GLY A 606 35.80 13.17 23.22
N THR A 607 35.69 13.34 21.90
CA THR A 607 35.69 14.64 21.19
C THR A 607 34.30 15.08 20.72
N VAL A 608 33.26 14.27 20.95
CA VAL A 608 31.87 14.59 20.60
C VAL A 608 31.23 15.43 21.71
N LYS A 609 30.70 16.60 21.33
CA LYS A 609 29.93 17.50 22.20
C LYS A 609 28.43 17.24 22.01
N ILE A 610 27.71 16.97 23.10
CA ILE A 610 26.24 16.79 23.11
C ILE A 610 25.64 17.85 24.04
N GLU A 611 24.92 18.82 23.51
CA GLU A 611 24.24 19.87 24.29
C GLU A 611 22.76 19.51 24.49
N ALA A 612 22.30 19.47 25.74
CA ALA A 612 20.88 19.33 26.07
C ALA A 612 20.16 20.66 25.88
N ILE A 613 18.99 20.64 25.23
CA ILE A 613 18.13 21.80 25.00
C ILE A 613 16.74 21.46 25.55
N ALA A 614 16.30 22.21 26.56
CA ALA A 614 14.97 22.02 27.13
C ALA A 614 13.89 22.35 26.09
N THR A 615 13.03 21.36 25.85
CA THR A 615 11.98 21.45 24.84
C THR A 615 10.62 21.01 25.37
N PRO A 616 10.13 21.63 26.47
CA PRO A 616 8.85 21.27 27.06
C PRO A 616 7.69 21.56 26.11
N GLY A 617 6.57 20.87 26.34
CA GLY A 617 5.31 21.05 25.63
C GLY A 617 4.71 19.73 25.15
N HIS A 618 5.52 18.78 24.67
CA HIS A 618 5.05 17.41 24.46
C HIS A 618 4.75 16.74 25.82
N THR A 619 5.75 16.80 26.71
CA THR A 619 5.63 16.63 28.15
C THR A 619 6.18 17.89 28.84
N ASP A 620 5.92 18.04 30.13
CA ASP A 620 6.48 19.13 30.94
C ASP A 620 7.99 19.00 31.18
N SER A 621 8.51 17.76 31.10
CA SER A 621 9.92 17.41 31.22
C SER A 621 10.42 16.71 29.95
N HIS A 622 10.98 17.49 29.03
CA HIS A 622 11.44 17.04 27.71
C HIS A 622 12.74 17.75 27.28
N LEU A 623 13.68 17.00 26.69
CA LEU A 623 14.95 17.47 26.14
C LEU A 623 15.10 17.11 24.66
N ALA A 624 15.79 17.98 23.93
CA ALA A 624 16.42 17.67 22.65
C ALA A 624 17.94 17.68 22.84
N TYR A 625 18.67 16.93 22.01
CA TYR A 625 20.14 16.82 22.09
C TYR A 625 20.80 17.31 20.81
N LEU A 626 21.61 18.37 20.89
CA LEU A 626 22.37 18.93 19.78
C LEU A 626 23.81 18.39 19.80
N VAL A 627 24.13 17.52 18.84
CA VAL A 627 25.44 16.87 18.70
C VAL A 627 26.31 17.64 17.72
N ASN A 628 27.49 18.07 18.18
CA ASN A 628 28.50 18.80 17.41
C ASN A 628 27.91 19.97 16.60
N ASN A 629 26.87 20.64 17.10
CA ASN A 629 26.14 21.73 16.44
C ASN A 629 25.58 21.38 15.05
N THR A 630 25.40 20.09 14.74
CA THR A 630 24.99 19.64 13.39
C THR A 630 23.80 18.68 13.39
N HIS A 631 23.69 17.80 14.39
CA HIS A 631 22.62 16.81 14.50
C HIS A 631 21.77 17.16 15.72
N LEU A 632 20.52 17.52 15.51
CA LEU A 632 19.55 17.80 16.57
C LEU A 632 18.60 16.62 16.71
N LEU A 633 18.74 15.87 17.81
CA LEU A 633 17.81 14.82 18.19
C LEU A 633 16.66 15.47 18.94
N THR A 634 15.50 15.58 18.31
CA THR A 634 14.42 16.48 18.76
C THR A 634 13.43 15.84 19.73
N GLY A 635 13.54 14.54 20.01
CA GLY A 635 12.51 13.79 20.71
C GLY A 635 11.15 13.99 20.02
N ASP A 636 10.12 14.21 20.82
CA ASP A 636 8.76 14.47 20.35
C ASP A 636 8.42 15.96 20.25
N ALA A 637 9.35 16.86 20.58
CA ALA A 637 9.12 18.29 20.41
C ALA A 637 8.93 18.68 18.92
N LEU A 638 9.70 18.06 18.03
CA LEU A 638 9.60 18.29 16.58
C LEU A 638 9.74 16.96 15.83
N LEU A 639 8.76 16.65 14.98
CA LEU A 639 8.79 15.48 14.10
C LEU A 639 8.89 15.93 12.64
N ILE A 640 9.32 15.04 11.74
CA ILE A 640 9.40 15.37 10.31
C ILE A 640 7.98 15.65 9.79
N ARG A 641 7.71 16.88 9.37
CA ARG A 641 6.38 17.37 8.98
C ARG A 641 5.31 17.18 10.08
N GLY A 642 5.71 17.18 11.35
CA GLY A 642 4.81 17.02 12.49
C GLY A 642 5.40 17.52 13.81
N CYS A 643 4.75 17.15 14.90
CA CYS A 643 5.23 17.27 16.27
C CYS A 643 4.54 16.19 17.11
N GLY A 644 5.06 15.92 18.30
CA GLY A 644 4.41 15.09 19.30
C GLY A 644 3.06 15.68 19.72
N ARG A 645 2.18 14.81 20.19
CA ARG A 645 0.85 15.19 20.72
C ARG A 645 0.99 15.82 22.11
N THR A 646 -0.04 16.52 22.60
CA THR A 646 0.07 17.29 23.85
C THR A 646 -1.14 17.10 24.76
N ASP A 647 -1.91 16.03 24.58
CA ASP A 647 -3.21 15.81 25.26
C ASP A 647 -3.11 14.92 26.51
N PHE A 648 -1.92 14.44 26.88
CA PHE A 648 -1.64 13.68 28.11
C PHE A 648 -0.20 13.93 28.62
N GLN A 649 0.20 13.29 29.72
CA GLN A 649 1.54 13.42 30.35
C GLN A 649 1.99 14.89 30.56
N SER A 650 1.07 15.73 31.03
CA SER A 650 1.32 17.17 31.24
C SER A 650 1.66 17.96 29.97
N GLY A 651 1.27 17.48 28.79
CA GLY A 651 1.47 18.19 27.53
C GLY A 651 0.74 19.54 27.45
N ASP A 652 1.36 20.50 26.77
CA ASP A 652 0.83 21.83 26.49
C ASP A 652 1.23 22.27 25.07
N ALA A 653 0.21 22.40 24.20
CA ALA A 653 0.39 22.79 22.80
C ALA A 653 0.95 24.22 22.65
N GLY A 654 0.62 25.13 23.56
CA GLY A 654 1.12 26.49 23.51
C GLY A 654 2.61 26.55 23.85
N ILE A 655 3.02 25.87 24.92
CA ILE A 655 4.43 25.74 25.30
C ILE A 655 5.21 25.03 24.19
N LEU A 656 4.66 23.95 23.61
CA LEU A 656 5.30 23.26 22.49
C LEU A 656 5.54 24.19 21.29
N TYR A 657 4.53 24.99 20.93
CA TYR A 657 4.65 25.97 19.86
C TYR A 657 5.75 26.99 20.13
N ASP A 658 5.77 27.56 21.35
CA ASP A 658 6.75 28.56 21.75
C ASP A 658 8.17 27.97 21.75
N THR A 659 8.34 26.77 22.32
CA THR A 659 9.59 26.01 22.30
C THR A 659 10.12 25.80 20.88
N VAL A 660 9.31 25.27 19.97
CA VAL A 660 9.77 24.95 18.62
C VAL A 660 10.08 26.22 17.84
N THR A 661 9.19 27.21 17.86
CA THR A 661 9.32 28.40 17.01
C THR A 661 10.35 29.41 17.54
N GLN A 662 10.50 29.53 18.86
CA GLN A 662 11.39 30.51 19.49
C GLN A 662 12.75 29.92 19.90
N GLN A 663 12.91 28.59 19.93
CA GLN A 663 14.19 27.95 20.23
C GLN A 663 14.69 27.11 19.07
N LEU A 664 14.02 26.02 18.71
CA LEU A 664 14.55 25.10 17.70
C LEU A 664 14.68 25.77 16.32
N PHE A 665 13.69 26.55 15.91
CA PHE A 665 13.72 27.27 14.63
C PHE A 665 14.69 28.47 14.57
N THR A 666 15.40 28.75 15.68
CA THR A 666 16.50 29.73 15.71
C THR A 666 17.85 29.10 15.36
N LEU A 667 17.96 27.77 15.36
CA LEU A 667 19.15 27.06 14.92
C LEU A 667 19.41 27.24 13.41
N PRO A 668 20.66 27.05 12.95
CA PRO A 668 21.00 27.12 11.53
C PRO A 668 20.11 26.21 10.68
N GLU A 669 19.72 26.66 9.48
CA GLU A 669 18.76 25.94 8.63
C GLU A 669 19.27 24.57 8.16
N GLU A 670 20.58 24.41 8.07
CA GLU A 670 21.29 23.17 7.72
C GLU A 670 21.39 22.16 8.87
N THR A 671 21.00 22.55 10.10
CA THR A 671 20.98 21.64 11.25
C THR A 671 20.04 20.48 10.96
N LEU A 672 20.58 19.27 10.98
CA LEU A 672 19.84 18.03 10.73
C LEU A 672 18.89 17.74 11.89
N VAL A 673 17.65 17.37 11.60
CA VAL A 673 16.61 17.05 12.57
C VAL A 673 16.38 15.54 12.57
N TYR A 674 16.53 14.94 13.75
CA TYR A 674 16.39 13.52 14.02
C TYR A 674 15.30 13.31 15.09
N PRO A 675 14.07 12.94 14.72
CA PRO A 675 12.93 12.87 15.65
C PRO A 675 12.91 11.58 16.49
N ALA A 676 12.14 11.53 17.58
CA ALA A 676 11.91 10.25 18.27
C ALA A 676 11.02 9.28 17.46
N HIS A 677 10.13 9.79 16.62
CA HIS A 677 9.23 8.96 15.79
C HIS A 677 9.18 9.36 14.32
N ASP A 678 8.96 8.37 13.46
CA ASP A 678 8.40 8.60 12.13
C ASP A 678 7.48 7.46 11.68
N TYR A 679 6.27 7.82 11.27
CA TYR A 679 5.22 6.88 10.84
C TYR A 679 5.14 6.73 9.31
N LYS A 680 6.12 7.25 8.56
CA LYS A 680 6.15 7.32 7.10
C LYS A 680 7.50 6.87 6.50
N GLY A 681 8.38 6.26 7.29
CA GLY A 681 9.70 5.77 6.88
C GLY A 681 10.73 6.87 6.55
N ARG A 682 10.57 8.08 7.10
CA ARG A 682 11.50 9.20 6.94
C ARG A 682 12.50 9.21 8.09
N ASN A 683 13.77 9.43 7.77
CA ASN A 683 14.88 9.24 8.70
C ASN A 683 15.45 10.55 9.25
N VAL A 684 15.54 11.59 8.43
CA VAL A 684 16.16 12.88 8.77
C VAL A 684 15.52 14.01 7.96
N SER A 685 15.42 15.20 8.54
CA SER A 685 15.15 16.46 7.82
C SER A 685 16.12 17.56 8.27
N THR A 686 15.84 18.83 7.97
CA THR A 686 16.59 19.96 8.55
C THR A 686 15.68 21.00 9.19
N ILE A 687 16.24 21.85 10.06
CA ILE A 687 15.50 22.99 10.65
C ILE A 687 14.91 23.88 9.56
N GLY A 688 15.67 24.16 8.49
CA GLY A 688 15.18 24.92 7.34
C GLY A 688 14.02 24.24 6.62
N GLU A 689 14.05 22.91 6.49
CA GLU A 689 12.93 22.16 5.91
C GLU A 689 11.69 22.21 6.80
N GLU A 690 11.82 21.99 8.10
CA GLU A 690 10.68 21.99 9.03
C GLU A 690 10.06 23.39 9.17
N LYS A 691 10.86 24.46 9.19
CA LYS A 691 10.36 25.84 9.16
C LYS A 691 9.47 26.13 7.96
N ARG A 692 9.82 25.57 6.80
CA ARG A 692 9.14 25.84 5.52
C ARG A 692 7.96 24.91 5.26
N LEU A 693 8.07 23.65 5.64
CA LEU A 693 7.23 22.59 5.10
C LEU A 693 6.49 21.80 6.18
N ASN A 694 6.73 22.06 7.48
CA ASN A 694 6.01 21.36 8.54
C ASN A 694 4.58 21.90 8.65
N PRO A 695 3.53 21.14 8.28
CA PRO A 695 2.15 21.64 8.24
C PRO A 695 1.59 22.03 9.62
N ARG A 696 2.24 21.58 10.71
CA ARG A 696 1.88 21.99 12.07
C ARG A 696 2.26 23.44 12.34
N PHE A 697 3.43 23.86 11.85
CA PHE A 697 3.97 25.19 12.15
C PHE A 697 3.85 26.17 10.98
N SER A 698 3.87 25.72 9.73
CA SER A 698 3.91 26.56 8.52
C SER A 698 2.53 26.75 7.87
N VAL A 699 2.30 27.92 7.26
CA VAL A 699 1.10 28.20 6.44
C VAL A 699 1.32 27.69 4.99
N ARG A 700 0.36 26.93 4.46
CA ARG A 700 0.45 26.33 3.12
C ARG A 700 0.36 27.41 2.03
N GLY A 701 1.38 27.53 1.18
CA GLY A 701 1.42 28.49 0.06
C GLY A 701 2.09 29.85 0.37
N ALA A 702 2.57 30.08 1.59
CA ALA A 702 3.26 31.31 1.95
C ALA A 702 4.69 31.36 1.38
N THR A 703 5.10 32.52 0.86
CA THR A 703 6.47 32.75 0.38
C THR A 703 7.39 33.12 1.56
N ARG A 704 8.01 32.10 2.17
CA ARG A 704 9.00 32.12 3.28
C ARG A 704 8.53 32.63 4.66
N ASN A 705 8.86 31.83 5.69
CA ASN A 705 8.90 32.15 7.13
C ASN A 705 7.60 32.69 7.77
N GLU A 706 6.44 32.37 7.21
CA GLU A 706 5.16 32.66 7.85
C GLU A 706 4.69 31.42 8.64
N TYR A 707 4.74 31.52 9.97
CA TYR A 707 4.22 30.49 10.85
C TYR A 707 2.71 30.68 11.06
N ARG A 708 2.00 29.58 11.33
CA ARG A 708 0.65 29.63 11.88
C ARG A 708 0.68 30.41 13.18
N SER A 709 -0.39 31.13 13.52
CA SER A 709 -0.44 31.75 14.84
C SER A 709 -0.43 30.68 15.94
N ARG A 710 0.02 31.05 17.14
CA ARG A 710 0.00 30.19 18.33
C ARG A 710 -1.40 29.61 18.58
N ASP A 711 -2.45 30.43 18.45
CA ASP A 711 -3.84 29.99 18.64
C ASP A 711 -4.31 28.99 17.57
N GLN A 712 -3.89 29.19 16.31
CA GLN A 712 -4.16 28.24 15.23
C GLN A 712 -3.47 26.90 15.50
N PHE A 713 -2.22 26.91 15.97
CA PHE A 713 -1.51 25.70 16.36
C PHE A 713 -2.23 24.97 17.50
N ILE A 714 -2.57 25.68 18.58
CA ILE A 714 -3.30 25.11 19.73
C ILE A 714 -4.62 24.49 19.29
N THR A 715 -5.37 25.18 18.43
CA THR A 715 -6.63 24.68 17.87
C THR A 715 -6.41 23.39 17.07
N ILE A 716 -5.36 23.33 16.24
CA ILE A 716 -5.01 22.13 15.48
C ILE A 716 -4.67 20.96 16.42
N MET A 717 -3.91 21.22 17.49
CA MET A 717 -3.48 20.20 18.44
C MET A 717 -4.63 19.66 19.28
N SER A 718 -5.60 20.50 19.68
CA SER A 718 -6.77 20.06 20.44
C SER A 718 -7.77 19.22 19.63
N HIS A 719 -7.76 19.34 18.29
CA HIS A 719 -8.69 18.63 17.40
C HIS A 719 -8.05 17.43 16.67
N LEU A 720 -6.95 16.90 17.20
CA LEU A 720 -6.20 15.81 16.58
C LEU A 720 -6.93 14.46 16.56
N GLY A 721 -7.83 14.19 17.52
CA GLY A 721 -8.66 12.99 17.56
C GLY A 721 -7.89 11.66 17.57
N LEU A 722 -6.66 11.65 18.09
CA LEU A 722 -5.79 10.47 18.08
C LEU A 722 -6.19 9.46 19.14
N SER A 723 -6.15 8.17 18.79
CA SER A 723 -6.41 7.07 19.73
C SER A 723 -5.43 7.09 20.91
N TYR A 724 -5.89 6.64 22.07
CA TYR A 724 -5.05 6.48 23.26
C TYR A 724 -3.85 5.53 23.00
N PRO A 725 -2.62 5.84 23.45
CA PRO A 725 -1.46 4.99 23.18
C PRO A 725 -1.62 3.61 23.83
N LYS A 726 -1.30 2.56 23.07
CA LYS A 726 -1.59 1.17 23.46
C LYS A 726 -0.80 0.72 24.70
N LYS A 727 0.44 1.19 24.86
CA LYS A 727 1.35 0.80 25.94
C LYS A 727 1.38 1.80 27.12
N MET A 728 0.64 2.91 27.08
CA MET A 728 0.73 3.99 28.09
C MET A 728 0.68 3.51 29.55
N ASN A 729 -0.28 2.63 29.88
CA ASN A 729 -0.49 2.13 31.25
C ASN A 729 0.63 1.20 31.74
N GLU A 730 1.46 0.68 30.83
CA GLU A 730 2.59 -0.18 31.13
C GLU A 730 3.91 0.59 31.04
N ALA A 731 4.09 1.33 29.95
CA ALA A 731 5.28 2.09 29.61
C ALA A 731 5.59 3.19 30.62
N VAL A 732 4.63 4.05 30.96
CA VAL A 732 4.92 5.19 31.86
C VAL A 732 5.35 4.70 33.25
N PRO A 733 4.62 3.79 33.92
CA PRO A 733 5.07 3.25 35.20
C PRO A 733 6.42 2.54 35.13
N ALA A 734 6.69 1.76 34.06
CA ALA A 734 7.99 1.10 33.89
C ALA A 734 9.13 2.11 33.67
N ASN A 735 8.86 3.18 32.91
CA ASN A 735 9.85 4.19 32.56
C ASN A 735 10.14 5.15 33.73
N GLU A 736 9.24 5.31 34.70
CA GLU A 736 9.58 5.92 36.01
C GLU A 736 10.74 5.17 36.70
N TYR A 737 10.93 3.89 36.38
CA TYR A 737 12.02 3.05 36.85
C TYR A 737 13.03 2.73 35.73
N CYS A 738 13.13 3.59 34.71
CA CYS A 738 14.09 3.44 33.60
C CYS A 738 14.00 2.07 32.89
N GLY A 739 12.82 1.44 32.88
CA GLY A 739 12.61 0.10 32.31
C GLY A 739 13.07 -1.06 33.21
N ASP A 740 13.52 -0.79 34.44
CA ASP A 740 13.78 -1.82 35.44
C ASP A 740 12.44 -2.36 35.97
N PHE A 741 12.23 -3.69 35.89
CA PHE A 741 11.00 -4.34 36.37
C PHE A 741 10.71 -3.96 37.84
N MET A 742 9.49 -3.44 38.09
CA MET A 742 9.05 -3.12 39.45
C MET A 742 8.87 -4.38 40.32
N PRO A 743 9.28 -4.36 41.60
CA PRO A 743 8.91 -5.40 42.57
C PRO A 743 7.39 -5.46 42.76
N GLU A 744 6.82 -6.68 42.79
CA GLU A 744 5.37 -7.00 42.86
C GLU A 744 4.58 -6.29 43.97
N ALA A 745 5.24 -5.66 44.95
CA ALA A 745 4.61 -5.01 46.10
C ALA A 745 3.87 -3.69 45.82
N SER A 746 3.96 -3.14 44.60
CA SER A 746 3.40 -1.82 44.26
C SER A 746 2.05 -1.87 43.54
N LEU A 747 1.57 -3.05 43.13
CA LEU A 747 0.32 -3.24 42.38
C LEU A 747 -0.96 -3.13 43.23
N SER A 748 -0.87 -2.98 44.56
CA SER A 748 -2.06 -3.03 45.43
C SER A 748 -2.69 -1.68 45.77
N ASN A 749 -2.09 -0.53 45.46
CA ASN A 749 -2.58 0.77 45.94
C ASN A 749 -2.99 1.79 44.86
N GLY A 750 -2.97 1.45 43.57
CA GLY A 750 -3.23 2.40 42.46
C GLY A 750 -4.69 2.53 42.01
N LYS A 751 -5.69 2.14 42.81
CA LYS A 751 -7.10 2.15 42.37
C LYS A 751 -7.81 3.51 42.50
N SER A 752 -7.20 4.55 43.09
CA SER A 752 -7.93 5.79 43.39
C SER A 752 -7.82 6.92 42.36
N SER A 753 -6.88 6.89 41.40
CA SER A 753 -6.74 7.98 40.41
C SER A 753 -7.44 7.71 39.07
N ALA A 754 -7.61 6.44 38.70
CA ALA A 754 -8.24 6.06 37.43
C ALA A 754 -9.72 6.45 37.34
N ASP A 755 -10.42 6.48 38.47
CA ASP A 755 -11.82 6.91 38.54
C ASP A 755 -11.96 8.44 38.46
N ALA A 756 -11.01 9.20 39.01
CA ALA A 756 -10.98 10.67 38.92
C ALA A 756 -10.66 11.16 37.50
N ASP A 757 -9.80 10.44 36.77
CA ASP A 757 -9.51 10.73 35.37
C ASP A 757 -10.66 10.31 34.45
N ARG A 758 -11.40 9.24 34.80
CA ARG A 758 -12.64 8.86 34.12
C ARG A 758 -13.73 9.91 34.30
N GLU A 759 -13.89 10.44 35.50
CA GLU A 759 -14.87 11.48 35.81
C GLU A 759 -14.52 12.79 35.08
N LYS A 760 -13.22 13.15 34.97
CA LYS A 760 -12.76 14.26 34.13
C LYS A 760 -13.01 14.03 32.64
N VAL A 761 -12.86 12.80 32.14
CA VAL A 761 -13.15 12.43 30.75
C VAL A 761 -14.65 12.48 30.47
N GLU A 762 -15.48 12.02 31.40
CA GLU A 762 -16.94 12.07 31.30
C GLU A 762 -17.45 13.52 31.39
N LEU A 763 -16.85 14.35 32.25
CA LEU A 763 -17.11 15.79 32.32
C LEU A 763 -16.65 16.50 31.03
N THR A 764 -15.51 16.14 30.45
CA THR A 764 -15.03 16.72 29.18
C THR A 764 -15.91 16.30 28.00
N LEU A 765 -16.41 15.06 28.00
CA LEU A 765 -17.38 14.56 27.02
C LEU A 765 -18.75 15.23 27.19
N SER A 766 -19.22 15.46 28.42
CA SER A 766 -20.50 16.12 28.67
C SER A 766 -20.45 17.62 28.36
N THR A 767 -19.37 18.31 28.75
CA THR A 767 -19.19 19.76 28.48
C THR A 767 -19.03 20.01 26.97
N ASN A 768 -18.40 19.08 26.23
CA ASN A 768 -18.33 19.15 24.77
C ASN A 768 -19.65 18.75 24.08
N THR A 769 -20.52 17.98 24.74
CA THR A 769 -21.87 17.69 24.23
C THR A 769 -22.80 18.89 24.41
N GLU A 770 -22.70 19.63 25.52
CA GLU A 770 -23.47 20.87 25.74
C GLU A 770 -23.05 22.00 24.79
N ILE A 771 -21.76 22.10 24.41
CA ILE A 771 -21.31 23.05 23.36
C ILE A 771 -21.79 22.61 21.96
N TYR A 772 -21.96 21.30 21.72
CA TYR A 772 -22.48 20.77 20.46
C TYR A 772 -24.00 20.98 20.30
N GLU A 773 -24.78 21.04 21.39
CA GLU A 773 -26.21 21.35 21.31
C GLU A 773 -26.48 22.86 21.15
N ASP A 774 -25.63 23.74 21.70
CA ASP A 774 -25.76 25.20 21.51
C ASP A 774 -25.37 25.68 20.09
N TYR A 775 -24.51 24.95 19.38
CA TYR A 775 -24.15 25.29 17.99
C TYR A 775 -25.23 24.89 16.96
N PHE A 776 -26.15 23.97 17.31
CA PHE A 776 -27.26 23.55 16.45
C PHE A 776 -28.55 24.36 16.66
N ALA A 777 -28.66 25.15 17.72
CA ALA A 777 -29.79 26.07 17.95
C ALA A 777 -29.71 27.38 17.15
N MET A 778 -28.63 27.61 16.39
CA MET A 778 -28.43 28.82 15.57
C MET A 778 -28.72 28.65 14.06
N TYR A 779 -29.16 27.45 13.63
CA TYR A 779 -29.57 27.17 12.24
C TYR A 779 -30.92 26.42 12.15
N ILE A 780 -31.93 26.95 12.86
CA ILE A 780 -33.35 26.88 12.47
C ILE A 780 -33.81 28.29 12.13
#